data_AF-A0A2E9R4X2-F1
#
_entry.id   AF-A0A2E9R4X2-F1
#
_cell.length_a   1.000
_cell.length_b   1.000
_cell.length_c   1.000
_cell.angle_alpha   90.00
_cell.angle_beta   90.00
_cell.angle_gamma   90.00
#
_symmetry.space_group_name_H-M   'P 1'
#
loop_
_entity.id
_entity.type
_entity.pdbx_description
1 polymer ?
#
loop_
_entity_poly.entity_id
_entity_poly.type
_entity_poly.pdbx_seq_one_letter_code
_entity_poly.pdbx_strand_id
1 'polypeptide(L)'
;MKTRTPSHLIWSLCLSLLLLIPRGSHALPTPPAPHTHTPGASPVGALVFPDLRRTFKRLTLWRQATVKPSLKYLETHVIRIMLKELIGTQSAPKVDNLLPGFEELLRNFGVSEKHPWIASLWTYQQQLLWVASMHVKEDTMRKSFMRYGFHVSLYPKNGPVRLLFGAGLRTRRLLGFLHNDQLHLIMSAKPTKGIKKQTAFVQKFILSYLAHPESTPFSMLHKVSRAFVKRPHPHADVYLQLNDTKALLQFASLKKLLKRIPLIEQLNIKINLKRGFQYQSHVTWKPAVKPLLQLLQPPKTSFSWLEDIPASLGWFSHTNLNPKALTALFAAESANTTLNLTQRLILQSTLRRFVMSSKKAGFSYKTLLPELNGQLSSGIVWDKKIESDVKHWNNGKVITKYKRGIFVRLGLKRQESTKLWMQGIQRLRGNIPTFRMTQSVEGGFPVYTLRLQKEAPIYMMFGKKNITFVFHPATKATILSVWSKKTRSLSQKMGAHPRKARGPLPHVSLISPRAIRALHDVFAPAPWKAALRPLYSRIQRISTHVMTYNNVLDERLTVTLLPPNKTAPKWAISPNNKLSSPPTYPREERWRGFLIGSLLAFPTAFPLTIEISAIMSAMTLYFERQKRSLARTQVCKLQYALKLFRLRTGRFPSQKEGLQLLLSYGIIRASLVRDPWHRHFVYIAPNKKGSEPKVFSRGPTGAKNALQTGQAITCKPE
;
A
#
# COMPACT_ATOMS: atom_id res chain seq x y z
N MET A 1 -39.07 -14.79 35.22
CA MET A 1 -40.54 -14.78 35.47
C MET A 1 -41.04 -13.40 35.03
N LYS A 2 -42.02 -13.17 34.15
CA LYS A 2 -43.17 -13.92 33.58
C LYS A 2 -43.24 -13.57 32.06
N THR A 3 -43.18 -14.55 31.14
CA THR A 3 -44.29 -15.17 30.34
C THR A 3 -44.94 -14.23 29.30
N ARG A 4 -45.35 -14.62 28.08
CA ARG A 4 -45.20 -15.78 27.17
C ARG A 4 -45.81 -15.28 25.83
N THR A 5 -45.23 -15.67 24.70
CA THR A 5 -45.76 -15.70 23.31
C THR A 5 -46.94 -16.73 23.21
N PRO A 6 -47.64 -17.03 22.07
CA PRO A 6 -47.20 -16.98 20.65
C PRO A 6 -48.27 -16.85 19.51
N SER A 7 -47.76 -16.95 18.26
CA SER A 7 -48.34 -17.60 17.04
C SER A 7 -49.62 -17.00 16.41
N HIS A 8 -49.79 -16.81 15.10
CA HIS A 8 -49.49 -17.57 13.88
C HIS A 8 -49.40 -16.57 12.69
N LEU A 9 -48.92 -16.82 11.47
CA LEU A 9 -49.08 -17.98 10.59
C LEU A 9 -48.05 -17.88 9.44
N ILE A 10 -47.35 -18.99 9.20
CA ILE A 10 -46.57 -19.33 8.02
C ILE A 10 -47.44 -20.37 7.28
N TRP A 11 -47.46 -20.30 5.94
CA TRP A 11 -48.14 -21.22 4.99
C TRP A 11 -49.66 -20.98 4.87
N SER A 12 -50.32 -21.02 3.71
CA SER A 12 -49.95 -21.52 2.39
C SER A 12 -51.07 -21.15 1.42
N LEU A 13 -50.69 -20.67 0.23
CA LEU A 13 -51.36 -20.90 -1.06
C LEU A 13 -52.84 -20.51 -1.25
N CYS A 14 -53.06 -19.59 -2.20
CA CYS A 14 -53.71 -19.94 -3.47
C CYS A 14 -53.53 -18.81 -4.50
N LEU A 15 -52.82 -19.10 -5.59
CA LEU A 15 -53.32 -19.07 -6.98
C LEU A 15 -53.76 -17.67 -7.44
N SER A 16 -53.01 -17.02 -8.32
CA SER A 16 -53.13 -17.34 -9.74
C SER A 16 -52.04 -16.64 -10.56
N LEU A 17 -51.80 -17.16 -11.76
CA LEU A 17 -50.78 -16.80 -12.76
C LEU A 17 -49.40 -17.42 -12.55
N LEU A 18 -49.32 -18.73 -12.76
CA LEU A 18 -48.50 -19.32 -13.83
C LEU A 18 -48.73 -20.83 -13.92
N LEU A 19 -49.76 -21.21 -14.68
CA LEU A 19 -49.81 -22.47 -15.39
C LEU A 19 -50.23 -22.15 -16.82
N LEU A 20 -49.36 -22.46 -17.78
CA LEU A 20 -49.69 -22.97 -19.11
C LEU A 20 -48.39 -23.26 -19.87
N ILE A 21 -47.72 -24.37 -19.56
CA ILE A 21 -47.02 -25.24 -20.52
C ILE A 21 -47.10 -26.68 -19.99
N PRO A 22 -47.60 -27.67 -20.75
CA PRO A 22 -47.77 -29.05 -20.30
C PRO A 22 -46.43 -29.81 -20.27
N ARG A 23 -46.24 -30.67 -19.26
CA ARG A 23 -45.21 -31.72 -19.21
C ARG A 23 -45.88 -33.08 -19.34
N GLY A 24 -45.54 -33.79 -20.42
CA GLY A 24 -45.56 -35.25 -20.46
C GLY A 24 -44.46 -35.82 -19.57
N SER A 25 -44.82 -36.87 -18.86
CA SER A 25 -44.14 -37.61 -17.79
C SER A 25 -42.97 -38.48 -18.25
N HIS A 26 -41.87 -38.49 -17.49
CA HIS A 26 -41.15 -39.68 -17.01
C HIS A 26 -40.18 -39.25 -15.89
N ALA A 27 -40.32 -39.82 -14.69
CA ALA A 27 -39.46 -39.55 -13.55
C ALA A 27 -38.12 -40.28 -13.71
N LEU A 28 -37.02 -39.52 -13.82
CA LEU A 28 -35.66 -40.04 -13.68
C LEU A 28 -35.32 -40.18 -12.19
N PRO A 29 -34.55 -41.21 -11.79
CA PRO A 29 -34.14 -41.41 -10.42
C PRO A 29 -33.30 -40.22 -9.92
N THR A 30 -33.52 -39.84 -8.67
CA THR A 30 -32.74 -38.81 -7.98
C THR A 30 -31.25 -39.19 -8.00
N PRO A 31 -30.36 -38.28 -8.43
CA PRO A 31 -28.93 -38.56 -8.41
C PRO A 31 -28.46 -38.82 -6.97
N PRO A 32 -27.57 -39.79 -6.74
CA PRO A 32 -27.04 -40.07 -5.40
C PRO A 32 -26.42 -38.80 -4.80
N ALA A 33 -26.58 -38.62 -3.48
CA ALA A 33 -26.00 -37.50 -2.76
C ALA A 33 -24.50 -37.39 -3.10
N PRO A 34 -23.99 -36.19 -3.46
CA PRO A 34 -22.61 -36.04 -3.88
C PRO A 34 -21.71 -36.59 -2.79
N HIS A 35 -20.93 -37.62 -3.12
CA HIS A 35 -19.96 -38.21 -2.21
C HIS A 35 -19.17 -37.08 -1.54
N THR A 36 -19.20 -37.02 -0.21
CA THR A 36 -18.43 -36.07 0.57
C THR A 36 -16.96 -36.39 0.36
N HIS A 37 -16.36 -35.82 -0.70
CA HIS A 37 -14.96 -35.96 -1.00
C HIS A 37 -14.17 -35.59 0.25
N THR A 38 -13.54 -36.59 0.87
CA THR A 38 -12.61 -36.33 1.97
C THR A 38 -11.62 -35.27 1.50
N PRO A 39 -11.44 -34.15 2.23
CA PRO A 39 -10.68 -33.02 1.74
C PRO A 39 -9.23 -33.46 1.49
N GLY A 40 -8.88 -33.58 0.21
CA GLY A 40 -7.54 -33.95 -0.24
C GLY A 40 -6.52 -32.88 0.15
N ALA A 41 -5.26 -33.28 0.30
CA ALA A 41 -4.18 -32.33 0.50
C ALA A 41 -4.12 -31.39 -0.71
N SER A 42 -4.21 -30.08 -0.46
CA SER A 42 -4.28 -29.08 -1.52
C SER A 42 -3.10 -28.13 -1.42
N PRO A 43 -2.43 -27.82 -2.53
CA PRO A 43 -1.32 -26.90 -2.50
C PRO A 43 -1.79 -25.46 -2.41
N VAL A 44 -1.24 -24.73 -1.44
CA VAL A 44 -1.50 -23.31 -1.21
C VAL A 44 -0.56 -22.45 -2.04
N GLY A 45 0.70 -22.88 -2.16
CA GLY A 45 1.72 -22.10 -2.84
C GLY A 45 3.09 -22.77 -2.85
N ALA A 46 4.06 -22.16 -3.53
CA ALA A 46 5.41 -22.68 -3.62
C ALA A 46 6.45 -21.58 -3.74
N LEU A 47 7.56 -21.75 -3.04
CA LEU A 47 8.80 -20.99 -3.17
C LEU A 47 9.77 -21.82 -4.01
N VAL A 48 10.15 -21.33 -5.18
CA VAL A 48 10.97 -22.03 -6.16
C VAL A 48 12.29 -21.30 -6.35
N PHE A 49 13.38 -22.05 -6.32
CA PHE A 49 14.74 -21.60 -6.60
C PHE A 49 15.22 -22.34 -7.85
N PRO A 50 15.17 -21.71 -9.04
CA PRO A 50 15.49 -22.39 -10.30
C PRO A 50 16.92 -22.90 -10.37
N ASP A 51 17.85 -22.15 -9.78
CA ASP A 51 19.28 -22.45 -9.71
C ASP A 51 19.76 -22.01 -8.33
N LEU A 52 19.80 -22.98 -7.42
CA LEU A 52 20.03 -22.74 -6.00
C LEU A 52 21.44 -22.16 -5.77
N ARG A 53 22.44 -22.71 -6.44
CA ARG A 53 23.84 -22.26 -6.39
C ARG A 53 23.98 -20.83 -6.83
N ARG A 54 23.44 -20.49 -8.00
CA ARG A 54 23.50 -19.12 -8.52
C ARG A 54 22.76 -18.15 -7.61
N THR A 55 21.63 -18.56 -7.06
CA THR A 55 20.83 -17.76 -6.13
C THR A 55 21.61 -17.47 -4.85
N PHE A 56 22.20 -18.49 -4.21
CA PHE A 56 23.02 -18.32 -3.01
C PHE A 56 24.30 -17.52 -3.27
N LYS A 57 24.98 -17.76 -4.39
CA LYS A 57 26.14 -16.96 -4.80
C LYS A 57 25.77 -15.48 -4.91
N ARG A 58 24.63 -15.17 -5.53
CA ARG A 58 24.13 -13.78 -5.66
C ARG A 58 23.69 -13.19 -4.33
N LEU A 59 22.99 -13.96 -3.49
CA LEU A 59 22.62 -13.55 -2.14
C LEU A 59 23.85 -13.27 -1.29
N THR A 60 24.90 -14.09 -1.41
CA THR A 60 26.17 -13.91 -0.70
C THR A 60 26.92 -12.68 -1.19
N LEU A 61 27.02 -12.48 -2.51
CA LEU A 61 27.57 -11.25 -3.09
C LEU A 61 26.76 -10.02 -2.65
N TRP A 62 25.43 -10.14 -2.58
CA TRP A 62 24.55 -9.09 -2.09
C TRP A 62 24.78 -8.82 -0.60
N ARG A 63 24.94 -9.87 0.22
CA ARG A 63 25.25 -9.80 1.65
C ARG A 63 26.57 -9.06 1.90
N GLN A 64 27.64 -9.47 1.21
CA GLN A 64 28.95 -8.80 1.26
C GLN A 64 28.85 -7.33 0.83
N ALA A 65 27.97 -7.03 -0.12
CA ALA A 65 27.73 -5.70 -0.63
C ALA A 65 26.88 -4.78 0.26
N THR A 66 26.04 -5.31 1.15
CA THR A 66 24.97 -4.52 1.80
C THR A 66 24.92 -4.57 3.32
N VAL A 67 25.52 -5.54 4.01
CA VAL A 67 25.10 -5.83 5.40
C VAL A 67 26.07 -5.32 6.47
N LYS A 68 25.65 -4.27 7.19
CA LYS A 68 25.92 -4.07 8.64
C LYS A 68 24.98 -4.98 9.48
N PRO A 69 25.28 -5.23 10.78
CA PRO A 69 24.70 -6.32 11.60
C PRO A 69 23.16 -6.45 11.69
N SER A 70 22.36 -5.42 11.38
CA SER A 70 20.91 -5.43 11.59
C SER A 70 20.11 -6.21 10.54
N LEU A 71 20.54 -6.22 9.28
CA LEU A 71 19.93 -7.05 8.23
C LEU A 71 20.23 -8.55 8.44
N LYS A 72 21.33 -8.84 9.13
CA LYS A 72 21.71 -10.18 9.61
C LYS A 72 20.57 -10.81 10.44
N TYR A 73 19.91 -10.04 11.30
CA TYR A 73 18.87 -10.57 12.20
C TYR A 73 17.67 -11.21 11.47
N LEU A 74 17.16 -10.58 10.41
CA LEU A 74 16.03 -11.09 9.64
C LEU A 74 16.40 -12.38 8.87
N GLU A 75 17.58 -12.40 8.28
CA GLU A 75 18.12 -13.55 7.54
C GLU A 75 18.40 -14.73 8.46
N THR A 76 19.13 -14.49 9.56
CA THR A 76 19.40 -15.48 10.61
C THR A 76 18.10 -16.03 11.16
N HIS A 77 17.05 -15.22 11.35
CA HIS A 77 15.77 -15.70 11.87
C HIS A 77 15.05 -16.67 10.90
N VAL A 78 14.98 -16.33 9.61
CA VAL A 78 14.33 -17.19 8.60
C VAL A 78 15.07 -18.52 8.43
N ILE A 79 16.40 -18.46 8.29
CA ILE A 79 17.21 -19.66 8.08
C ILE A 79 17.29 -20.50 9.36
N ARG A 80 17.29 -19.88 10.55
CA ARG A 80 17.20 -20.59 11.83
C ARG A 80 15.87 -21.33 11.99
N ILE A 81 14.76 -20.74 11.54
CA ILE A 81 13.48 -21.43 11.49
C ILE A 81 13.58 -22.65 10.57
N MET A 82 14.09 -22.50 9.33
CA MET A 82 14.23 -23.63 8.42
C MET A 82 15.13 -24.74 8.97
N LEU A 83 16.31 -24.40 9.51
CA LEU A 83 17.27 -25.37 10.04
C LEU A 83 16.77 -26.05 11.33
N LYS A 84 16.09 -25.30 12.21
CA LYS A 84 15.48 -25.87 13.42
C LYS A 84 14.43 -26.92 13.04
N GLU A 85 13.63 -26.66 12.00
CA GLU A 85 12.62 -27.62 11.54
C GLU A 85 13.23 -28.79 10.73
N LEU A 86 14.30 -28.57 9.96
CA LEU A 86 14.98 -29.62 9.19
C LEU A 86 15.80 -30.56 10.07
N ILE A 87 16.50 -30.02 11.07
CA ILE A 87 17.51 -30.75 11.86
C ILE A 87 16.92 -31.23 13.19
N GLY A 88 15.77 -30.69 13.62
CA GLY A 88 15.06 -31.12 14.82
C GLY A 88 15.82 -30.86 16.13
N THR A 89 16.94 -30.15 16.08
CA THR A 89 17.76 -29.84 17.26
C THR A 89 17.34 -28.53 17.89
N GLN A 90 17.20 -28.52 19.22
CA GLN A 90 16.96 -27.28 19.98
C GLN A 90 18.18 -26.34 19.95
N SER A 91 19.37 -26.91 19.76
CA SER A 91 20.66 -26.24 19.57
C SER A 91 21.00 -26.12 18.08
N ALA A 92 20.19 -25.37 17.32
CA ALA A 92 20.56 -25.05 15.94
C ALA A 92 21.93 -24.34 15.95
N PRO A 93 22.96 -24.84 15.23
CA PRO A 93 24.26 -24.17 15.12
C PRO A 93 24.06 -22.73 14.68
N LYS A 94 24.97 -21.83 15.07
CA LYS A 94 24.91 -20.40 14.70
C LYS A 94 24.81 -20.31 13.17
N VAL A 95 23.61 -19.99 12.70
CA VAL A 95 23.23 -19.93 11.28
C VAL A 95 24.17 -19.07 10.44
N ASP A 96 24.78 -18.08 11.09
CA ASP A 96 25.79 -17.20 10.52
C ASP A 96 26.98 -17.94 9.89
N ASN A 97 27.33 -19.11 10.43
CA ASN A 97 28.41 -19.98 9.96
C ASN A 97 27.95 -20.94 8.86
N LEU A 98 26.65 -21.23 8.78
CA LEU A 98 26.12 -22.20 7.82
C LEU A 98 25.92 -21.62 6.44
N LEU A 99 25.58 -20.33 6.30
CA LEU A 99 25.33 -19.71 4.99
C LEU A 99 26.54 -19.77 4.04
N PRO A 100 27.77 -19.40 4.45
CA PRO A 100 28.95 -19.49 3.59
C PRO A 100 29.30 -20.91 3.14
N GLY A 101 28.79 -21.94 3.82
CA GLY A 101 28.97 -23.35 3.48
C GLY A 101 27.67 -24.07 3.10
N PHE A 102 26.54 -23.37 2.94
CA PHE A 102 25.24 -24.04 2.76
C PHE A 102 25.17 -24.74 1.41
N GLU A 103 25.77 -24.15 0.37
CA GLU A 103 25.93 -24.78 -0.94
C GLU A 103 26.73 -26.09 -0.84
N GLU A 104 27.85 -26.05 -0.13
CA GLU A 104 28.71 -27.22 0.09
C GLU A 104 28.00 -28.28 0.95
N LEU A 105 27.27 -27.86 1.98
CA LEU A 105 26.43 -28.75 2.79
C LEU A 105 25.39 -29.46 1.91
N LEU A 106 24.66 -28.73 1.07
CA LEU A 106 23.67 -29.34 0.17
C LEU A 106 24.33 -30.29 -0.83
N ARG A 107 25.49 -29.92 -1.39
CA ARG A 107 26.27 -30.80 -2.26
C ARG A 107 26.71 -32.06 -1.53
N ASN A 108 27.14 -31.94 -0.27
CA ASN A 108 27.49 -33.07 0.58
C ASN A 108 26.29 -33.97 0.82
N PHE A 109 25.08 -33.43 0.99
CA PHE A 109 23.84 -34.22 1.04
C PHE A 109 23.38 -34.78 -0.32
N GLY A 110 24.18 -34.63 -1.38
CA GLY A 110 23.87 -35.14 -2.71
C GLY A 110 22.83 -34.32 -3.47
N VAL A 111 22.47 -33.13 -2.99
CA VAL A 111 21.47 -32.28 -3.64
C VAL A 111 22.02 -31.76 -4.96
N SER A 112 21.27 -31.94 -6.04
CA SER A 112 21.66 -31.49 -7.37
C SER A 112 21.52 -29.97 -7.50
N GLU A 113 22.61 -29.29 -7.82
CA GLU A 113 22.63 -27.85 -8.11
C GLU A 113 21.96 -27.48 -9.46
N LYS A 114 21.92 -28.43 -10.41
CA LYS A 114 21.38 -28.21 -11.76
C LYS A 114 19.85 -28.21 -11.82
N HIS A 115 19.21 -28.66 -10.75
CA HIS A 115 17.77 -28.86 -10.68
C HIS A 115 17.15 -27.89 -9.67
N PRO A 116 15.89 -27.48 -9.88
CA PRO A 116 15.26 -26.49 -9.01
C PRO A 116 14.97 -27.07 -7.63
N TRP A 117 15.10 -26.21 -6.61
CA TRP A 117 14.68 -26.50 -5.24
C TRP A 117 13.33 -25.84 -4.97
N ILE A 118 12.40 -26.56 -4.35
CA ILE A 118 11.01 -26.10 -4.20
C ILE A 118 10.56 -26.29 -2.75
N ALA A 119 10.25 -25.21 -2.04
CA ALA A 119 9.54 -25.26 -0.77
C ALA A 119 8.06 -24.93 -1.00
N SER A 120 7.22 -25.96 -1.06
CA SER A 120 5.78 -25.83 -1.26
C SER A 120 5.01 -25.83 0.06
N LEU A 121 3.91 -25.08 0.12
CA LEU A 121 3.02 -24.98 1.25
C LEU A 121 1.70 -25.68 0.89
N TRP A 122 1.25 -26.57 1.76
CA TRP A 122 0.07 -27.42 1.55
C TRP A 122 -0.91 -27.29 2.71
N THR A 123 -2.21 -27.37 2.42
CA THR A 123 -3.25 -27.54 3.43
C THR A 123 -3.71 -28.99 3.50
N TYR A 124 -3.92 -29.49 4.72
CA TYR A 124 -4.65 -30.72 4.99
C TYR A 124 -5.40 -30.59 6.30
N GLN A 125 -6.72 -30.82 6.29
CA GLN A 125 -7.57 -30.65 7.48
C GLN A 125 -7.32 -29.31 8.21
N GLN A 126 -7.21 -28.20 7.45
CA GLN A 126 -6.91 -26.85 7.96
C GLN A 126 -5.51 -26.67 8.59
N GLN A 127 -4.64 -27.68 8.52
CA GLN A 127 -3.24 -27.58 8.91
C GLN A 127 -2.37 -27.24 7.71
N LEU A 128 -1.32 -26.46 7.95
CA LEU A 128 -0.40 -26.00 6.94
C LEU A 128 0.95 -26.69 7.10
N LEU A 129 1.42 -27.26 6.00
CA LEU A 129 2.55 -28.17 5.98
C LEU A 129 3.49 -27.72 4.87
N TRP A 130 4.76 -27.61 5.20
CA TRP A 130 5.78 -27.28 4.22
C TRP A 130 6.36 -28.57 3.65
N VAL A 131 6.56 -28.61 2.35
CA VAL A 131 7.19 -29.72 1.65
C VAL A 131 8.35 -29.18 0.84
N ALA A 132 9.57 -29.49 1.27
CA ALA A 132 10.79 -29.19 0.54
C ALA A 132 11.07 -30.32 -0.45
N SER A 133 11.09 -29.99 -1.75
CA SER A 133 11.29 -30.92 -2.84
C SER A 133 12.59 -30.58 -3.56
N MET A 134 13.47 -31.57 -3.74
CA MET A 134 14.78 -31.37 -4.35
C MET A 134 15.29 -32.65 -5.01
N HIS A 135 16.08 -32.52 -6.08
CA HIS A 135 16.77 -33.67 -6.66
C HIS A 135 17.97 -34.05 -5.80
N VAL A 136 18.13 -35.34 -5.51
CA VAL A 136 19.25 -35.86 -4.70
C VAL A 136 19.87 -37.10 -5.35
N LYS A 137 21.18 -37.27 -5.16
CA LYS A 137 21.86 -38.55 -5.35
C LYS A 137 21.68 -39.38 -4.09
N GLU A 138 20.85 -40.41 -4.15
CA GLU A 138 20.45 -41.21 -2.99
C GLU A 138 21.64 -41.72 -2.17
N ASP A 139 22.65 -42.31 -2.81
CA ASP A 139 23.81 -42.86 -2.10
C ASP A 139 24.60 -41.79 -1.34
N THR A 140 24.74 -40.62 -1.97
CA THR A 140 25.43 -39.47 -1.36
C THR A 140 24.63 -38.94 -0.18
N MET A 141 23.31 -38.83 -0.34
CA MET A 141 22.39 -38.43 0.71
C MET A 141 22.47 -39.39 1.91
N ARG A 142 22.37 -40.71 1.68
CA ARG A 142 22.45 -41.73 2.75
C ARG A 142 23.79 -41.68 3.49
N LYS A 143 24.91 -41.64 2.75
CA LYS A 143 26.26 -41.52 3.34
C LYS A 143 26.40 -40.26 4.19
N SER A 144 25.82 -39.16 3.75
CA SER A 144 25.87 -37.89 4.50
C SER A 144 25.00 -37.91 5.74
N PHE A 145 23.78 -38.45 5.69
CA PHE A 145 22.99 -38.66 6.90
C PHE A 145 23.75 -39.51 7.93
N MET A 146 24.36 -40.62 7.49
CA MET A 146 25.19 -41.47 8.37
C MET A 146 26.39 -40.72 8.96
N ARG A 147 27.10 -39.92 8.14
CA ARG A 147 28.23 -39.09 8.59
C ARG A 147 27.83 -38.10 9.70
N TYR A 148 26.61 -37.60 9.66
CA TYR A 148 26.07 -36.69 10.69
C TYR A 148 25.33 -37.40 11.82
N GLY A 149 25.43 -38.73 11.93
CA GLY A 149 24.82 -39.52 13.01
C GLY A 149 23.31 -39.76 12.84
N PHE A 150 22.77 -39.57 11.64
CA PHE A 150 21.37 -39.83 11.33
C PHE A 150 21.24 -41.14 10.57
N HIS A 151 20.62 -42.14 11.19
CA HIS A 151 20.27 -43.37 10.49
C HIS A 151 18.99 -43.16 9.69
N VAL A 152 19.09 -43.21 8.35
CA VAL A 152 17.95 -43.12 7.45
C VAL A 152 17.74 -44.43 6.71
N SER A 153 16.48 -44.83 6.55
CA SER A 153 16.08 -46.03 5.81
C SER A 153 14.99 -45.69 4.80
N LEU A 154 15.09 -46.26 3.59
CA LEU A 154 14.07 -46.15 2.55
C LEU A 154 13.24 -47.44 2.45
N TYR A 155 11.92 -47.30 2.32
CA TYR A 155 11.00 -48.43 2.16
C TYR A 155 9.91 -48.17 1.10
N PRO A 156 9.64 -49.08 0.16
CA PRO A 156 10.43 -50.29 -0.12
C PRO A 156 11.87 -49.96 -0.54
N LYS A 157 12.77 -50.95 -0.53
CA LYS A 157 14.17 -50.75 -0.96
C LYS A 157 14.22 -50.25 -2.41
N ASN A 158 13.38 -50.85 -3.26
CA ASN A 158 13.27 -50.58 -4.69
C ASN A 158 11.87 -50.09 -5.03
N GLY A 159 11.76 -49.27 -6.08
CA GLY A 159 10.49 -48.75 -6.58
C GLY A 159 10.55 -47.24 -6.82
N PRO A 160 9.60 -46.70 -7.61
CA PRO A 160 9.57 -45.29 -7.95
C PRO A 160 9.26 -44.41 -6.74
N VAL A 161 8.50 -44.89 -5.76
CA VAL A 161 8.14 -44.16 -4.54
C VAL A 161 8.67 -44.91 -3.33
N ARG A 162 9.54 -44.28 -2.55
CA ARG A 162 10.18 -44.89 -1.38
C ARG A 162 10.10 -43.96 -0.18
N LEU A 163 9.50 -44.42 0.90
CA LEU A 163 9.32 -43.67 2.14
C LEU A 163 10.65 -43.51 2.87
N LEU A 164 11.00 -42.29 3.25
CA LEU A 164 12.22 -41.97 4.01
C LEU A 164 11.91 -41.91 5.49
N PHE A 165 12.44 -42.88 6.25
CA PHE A 165 12.37 -42.90 7.70
C PHE A 165 13.70 -42.51 8.32
N GLY A 166 13.68 -41.63 9.31
CA GLY A 166 14.82 -41.38 10.21
C GLY A 166 14.65 -42.16 11.50
N ALA A 167 15.68 -42.87 11.93
CA ALA A 167 15.71 -43.51 13.24
C ALA A 167 16.38 -42.57 14.24
N GLY A 168 15.59 -42.04 15.18
CA GLY A 168 16.13 -41.53 16.43
C GLY A 168 16.26 -42.67 17.45
N LEU A 169 16.91 -42.42 18.60
CA LEU A 169 17.21 -43.41 19.64
C LEU A 169 16.02 -44.27 20.12
N ARG A 170 14.75 -43.87 19.88
CA ARG A 170 13.56 -44.62 20.33
C ARG A 170 12.40 -44.76 19.34
N THR A 171 12.39 -44.06 18.19
CA THR A 171 11.28 -44.15 17.22
C THR A 171 11.73 -43.91 15.77
N ARG A 172 11.21 -44.72 14.84
CA ARG A 172 11.28 -44.43 13.39
C ARG A 172 10.29 -43.31 13.06
N ARG A 173 10.78 -42.20 12.53
CA ARG A 173 9.97 -41.06 12.09
C ARG A 173 9.96 -40.98 10.58
N LEU A 174 8.79 -40.89 9.98
CA LEU A 174 8.64 -40.62 8.56
C LEU A 174 9.03 -39.17 8.27
N LEU A 175 10.18 -38.97 7.61
CA LEU A 175 10.73 -37.67 7.26
C LEU A 175 10.17 -37.15 5.93
N GLY A 176 9.80 -38.07 5.03
CA GLY A 176 9.39 -37.75 3.67
C GLY A 176 9.32 -38.97 2.78
N PHE A 177 9.46 -38.77 1.48
CA PHE A 177 9.61 -39.84 0.51
C PHE A 177 10.49 -39.39 -0.66
N LEU A 178 11.00 -40.37 -1.38
CA LEU A 178 11.79 -40.23 -2.57
C LEU A 178 10.94 -40.72 -3.76
N HIS A 179 10.72 -39.87 -4.75
CA HIS A 179 10.08 -40.23 -6.01
C HIS A 179 11.11 -40.17 -7.14
N ASN A 180 11.56 -41.32 -7.63
CA ASN A 180 12.77 -41.44 -8.47
C ASN A 180 13.98 -40.80 -7.76
N ASP A 181 14.53 -39.71 -8.30
CA ASP A 181 15.62 -38.94 -7.69
C ASP A 181 15.14 -37.69 -6.94
N GLN A 182 13.83 -37.51 -6.77
CA GLN A 182 13.24 -36.33 -6.11
C GLN A 182 12.90 -36.62 -4.66
N LEU A 183 13.65 -36.02 -3.74
CA LEU A 183 13.40 -36.09 -2.32
C LEU A 183 12.36 -35.03 -1.92
N HIS A 184 11.28 -35.48 -1.29
CA HIS A 184 10.23 -34.64 -0.72
C HIS A 184 10.26 -34.75 0.81
N LEU A 185 10.79 -33.73 1.49
CA LEU A 185 10.87 -33.62 2.95
C LEU A 185 9.68 -32.84 3.49
N ILE A 186 8.99 -33.39 4.47
CA ILE A 186 7.83 -32.74 5.10
C ILE A 186 8.32 -32.00 6.35
N MET A 187 8.24 -30.68 6.31
CA MET A 187 8.61 -29.78 7.41
C MET A 187 7.32 -29.36 8.12
N SER A 188 7.12 -29.82 9.36
CA SER A 188 5.98 -29.41 10.18
C SER A 188 6.32 -28.14 10.95
N ALA A 189 5.49 -27.09 10.90
CA ALA A 189 5.76 -25.83 11.61
C ALA A 189 5.64 -25.93 13.16
N LYS A 190 5.13 -27.06 13.66
CA LYS A 190 5.12 -27.42 15.09
C LYS A 190 5.22 -28.95 15.19
N PRO A 191 5.96 -29.52 16.16
CA PRO A 191 5.77 -30.91 16.54
C PRO A 191 4.34 -31.03 17.08
N THR A 192 3.39 -31.40 16.22
CA THR A 192 2.01 -31.59 16.64
C THR A 192 1.99 -32.75 17.64
N LYS A 193 1.25 -32.59 18.73
CA LYS A 193 0.97 -33.67 19.68
C LYS A 193 0.17 -34.75 18.92
N GLY A 194 0.86 -35.69 18.29
CA GLY A 194 0.27 -36.85 17.59
C GLY A 194 0.99 -37.25 16.31
N ILE A 195 1.97 -38.15 16.41
CA ILE A 195 2.65 -38.83 15.30
C ILE A 195 1.64 -39.42 14.29
N LYS A 196 0.49 -39.92 14.78
CA LYS A 196 -0.59 -40.48 13.95
C LYS A 196 -1.13 -39.51 12.89
N LYS A 197 -1.21 -38.21 13.19
CA LYS A 197 -1.71 -37.20 12.23
C LYS A 197 -0.68 -36.89 11.14
N GLN A 198 0.61 -36.94 11.45
CA GLN A 198 1.67 -36.72 10.47
C GLN A 198 1.72 -37.88 9.47
N THR A 199 1.67 -39.13 9.93
CA THR A 199 1.64 -40.30 9.04
C THR A 199 0.41 -40.30 8.13
N ALA A 200 -0.78 -39.99 8.67
CA ALA A 200 -2.00 -39.85 7.88
C ALA A 200 -1.88 -38.74 6.82
N PHE A 201 -1.27 -37.59 7.17
CA PHE A 201 -0.96 -36.56 6.19
C PHE A 201 0.00 -37.08 5.12
N VAL A 202 1.12 -37.72 5.49
CA VAL A 202 2.10 -38.18 4.49
C VAL A 202 1.47 -39.18 3.53
N GLN A 203 0.67 -40.12 4.03
CA GLN A 203 -0.06 -41.06 3.19
C GLN A 203 -1.02 -40.34 2.24
N LYS A 204 -1.84 -39.42 2.74
CA LYS A 204 -2.76 -38.65 1.89
C LYS A 204 -2.03 -37.71 0.93
N PHE A 205 -0.90 -37.14 1.35
CA PHE A 205 -0.05 -36.31 0.51
C PHE A 205 0.55 -37.12 -0.63
N ILE A 206 1.12 -38.29 -0.34
CA ILE A 206 1.64 -39.22 -1.36
C ILE A 206 0.52 -39.64 -2.31
N LEU A 207 -0.66 -40.03 -1.79
CA LEU A 207 -1.80 -40.40 -2.63
C LEU A 207 -2.26 -39.24 -3.50
N SER A 208 -2.37 -38.02 -2.96
CA SER A 208 -2.71 -36.82 -3.74
C SER A 208 -1.63 -36.50 -4.77
N TYR A 209 -0.35 -36.64 -4.41
CA TYR A 209 0.80 -36.41 -5.28
C TYR A 209 0.82 -37.37 -6.46
N LEU A 210 0.53 -38.66 -6.22
CA LEU A 210 0.48 -39.70 -7.24
C LEU A 210 -0.77 -39.61 -8.11
N ALA A 211 -1.93 -39.28 -7.50
CA ALA A 211 -3.19 -39.17 -8.23
C ALA A 211 -3.27 -37.92 -9.11
N HIS A 212 -2.56 -36.85 -8.75
CA HIS A 212 -2.61 -35.56 -9.45
C HIS A 212 -1.19 -35.05 -9.74
N PRO A 213 -0.46 -35.66 -10.68
CA PRO A 213 0.91 -35.24 -10.99
C PRO A 213 0.99 -33.77 -11.44
N GLU A 214 -0.08 -33.21 -12.01
CA GLU A 214 -0.23 -31.77 -12.32
C GLU A 214 -0.40 -30.86 -11.09
N SER A 215 -0.48 -31.42 -9.88
CA SER A 215 -0.44 -30.71 -8.60
C SER A 215 0.88 -30.88 -7.86
N THR A 216 1.86 -31.59 -8.45
CA THR A 216 3.20 -31.73 -7.86
C THR A 216 3.90 -30.36 -7.74
N PRO A 217 4.80 -30.16 -6.76
CA PRO A 217 5.60 -28.94 -6.65
C PRO A 217 6.37 -28.61 -7.96
N PHE A 218 6.82 -29.63 -8.70
CA PHE A 218 7.50 -29.45 -9.99
C PHE A 218 6.55 -29.08 -11.13
N SER A 219 5.34 -29.63 -11.18
CA SER A 219 4.33 -29.16 -12.13
C SER A 219 3.91 -27.70 -11.84
N MET A 220 3.90 -27.28 -10.57
CA MET A 220 3.74 -25.86 -10.22
C MET A 220 4.86 -25.03 -10.79
N LEU A 221 6.12 -25.48 -10.72
CA LEU A 221 7.23 -24.78 -11.33
C LEU A 221 7.02 -24.57 -12.84
N HIS A 222 6.52 -25.58 -13.53
CA HIS A 222 6.18 -25.46 -14.95
C HIS A 222 4.99 -24.51 -15.20
N LYS A 223 3.97 -24.52 -14.33
CA LYS A 223 2.85 -23.56 -14.36
C LYS A 223 3.33 -22.12 -14.05
N VAL A 224 4.20 -21.92 -13.07
CA VAL A 224 4.82 -20.63 -12.71
C VAL A 224 5.68 -20.12 -13.86
N SER A 225 6.50 -20.98 -14.45
CA SER A 225 7.35 -20.59 -15.59
C SER A 225 6.51 -20.17 -16.80
N ARG A 226 5.35 -20.81 -17.02
CA ARG A 226 4.38 -20.43 -18.06
C ARG A 226 3.60 -19.15 -17.71
N ALA A 227 3.16 -18.99 -16.46
CA ALA A 227 2.36 -17.85 -16.01
C ALA A 227 3.11 -16.51 -16.11
N PHE A 228 4.44 -16.52 -15.95
CA PHE A 228 5.26 -15.32 -16.04
C PHE A 228 5.73 -14.93 -17.45
N VAL A 229 5.44 -15.72 -18.52
CA VAL A 229 5.55 -15.42 -19.99
C VAL A 229 5.77 -16.73 -20.80
N LYS A 230 5.32 -16.77 -22.07
CA LYS A 230 5.56 -17.83 -23.10
C LYS A 230 7.03 -18.24 -23.33
N ARG A 231 8.00 -17.59 -22.68
CA ARG A 231 9.44 -17.87 -22.74
C ARG A 231 9.96 -17.96 -21.31
N PRO A 232 10.60 -19.08 -20.90
CA PRO A 232 11.18 -19.20 -19.57
C PRO A 232 12.12 -18.01 -19.35
N HIS A 233 12.03 -17.36 -18.20
CA HIS A 233 12.96 -16.31 -17.82
C HIS A 233 14.14 -16.96 -17.09
N PRO A 234 15.29 -17.25 -17.74
CA PRO A 234 16.42 -18.01 -17.18
C PRO A 234 17.21 -17.23 -16.10
N HIS A 235 16.61 -16.20 -15.50
CA HIS A 235 17.31 -15.21 -14.70
C HIS A 235 16.64 -14.88 -13.37
N ALA A 236 15.48 -15.45 -13.04
CA ALA A 236 14.95 -15.28 -11.69
C ALA A 236 15.71 -16.17 -10.72
N ASP A 237 15.90 -15.65 -9.52
CA ASP A 237 16.58 -16.35 -8.43
C ASP A 237 15.54 -17.01 -7.50
N VAL A 238 14.40 -16.34 -7.30
CA VAL A 238 13.31 -16.87 -6.46
C VAL A 238 11.96 -16.59 -7.12
N TYR A 239 11.08 -17.58 -7.14
CA TYR A 239 9.65 -17.40 -7.41
C TYR A 239 8.85 -17.81 -6.18
N LEU A 240 7.79 -17.08 -5.87
CA LEU A 240 6.81 -17.42 -4.86
C LEU A 240 5.44 -17.41 -5.54
N GLN A 241 4.73 -18.52 -5.57
CA GLN A 241 3.36 -18.60 -6.07
C GLN A 241 2.43 -18.90 -4.90
N LEU A 242 1.27 -18.24 -4.85
CA LEU A 242 0.20 -18.49 -3.89
C LEU A 242 -1.10 -18.62 -4.68
N ASN A 243 -1.63 -19.84 -4.74
CA ASN A 243 -2.81 -20.23 -5.52
C ASN A 243 -4.11 -20.16 -4.71
N ASP A 244 -4.03 -20.32 -3.38
CA ASP A 244 -5.19 -20.23 -2.51
C ASP A 244 -4.95 -19.23 -1.37
N THR A 245 -5.35 -17.97 -1.60
CA THR A 245 -5.26 -16.92 -0.59
C THR A 245 -6.23 -17.15 0.58
N LYS A 246 -7.29 -17.96 0.42
CA LYS A 246 -8.22 -18.29 1.51
C LYS A 246 -7.57 -19.19 2.55
N ALA A 247 -6.74 -20.14 2.12
CA ALA A 247 -5.93 -20.94 3.05
C ALA A 247 -5.01 -20.05 3.91
N LEU A 248 -4.42 -19.01 3.31
CA LEU A 248 -3.57 -18.05 4.04
C LEU A 248 -4.35 -17.17 5.04
N LEU A 249 -5.62 -16.87 4.76
CA LEU A 249 -6.50 -16.12 5.67
C LEU A 249 -6.74 -16.82 7.02
N GLN A 250 -6.53 -18.13 7.08
CA GLN A 250 -6.70 -18.92 8.30
C GLN A 250 -5.60 -18.64 9.35
N PHE A 251 -4.47 -18.03 8.96
CA PHE A 251 -3.43 -17.62 9.89
C PHE A 251 -3.81 -16.39 10.69
N ALA A 252 -3.90 -16.52 12.02
CA ALA A 252 -4.27 -15.42 12.93
C ALA A 252 -3.42 -14.15 12.77
N SER A 253 -2.12 -14.28 12.46
CA SER A 253 -1.19 -13.16 12.24
C SER A 253 -1.48 -12.40 10.95
N LEU A 254 -1.87 -13.09 9.87
CA LEU A 254 -2.18 -12.49 8.57
C LEU A 254 -3.67 -12.17 8.40
N LYS A 255 -4.55 -12.73 9.24
CA LYS A 255 -6.00 -12.57 9.19
C LYS A 255 -6.41 -11.09 9.24
N LYS A 256 -5.75 -10.24 10.03
CA LYS A 256 -6.04 -8.80 10.07
C LYS A 256 -5.67 -8.07 8.77
N LEU A 257 -4.56 -8.48 8.14
CA LEU A 257 -4.05 -7.87 6.91
C LEU A 257 -4.84 -8.34 5.69
N LEU A 258 -5.11 -9.65 5.62
CA LEU A 258 -5.77 -10.29 4.49
C LEU A 258 -7.32 -10.22 4.56
N LYS A 259 -7.96 -10.05 5.74
CA LYS A 259 -9.43 -9.84 5.81
C LYS A 259 -9.91 -8.64 5.00
N ARG A 260 -9.02 -7.70 4.71
CA ARG A 260 -9.26 -6.53 3.86
C ARG A 260 -9.05 -6.81 2.36
N ILE A 261 -8.60 -8.00 2.01
CA ILE A 261 -8.18 -8.41 0.66
C ILE A 261 -8.79 -9.77 0.23
N PRO A 262 -10.09 -10.08 0.47
CA PRO A 262 -10.71 -11.34 0.04
C PRO A 262 -10.85 -11.47 -1.49
N LEU A 263 -10.33 -10.49 -2.23
CA LEU A 263 -10.51 -10.30 -3.66
C LEU A 263 -9.32 -10.79 -4.49
N ILE A 264 -8.19 -11.17 -3.87
CA ILE A 264 -7.07 -11.78 -4.60
C ILE A 264 -7.36 -13.27 -4.80
N GLU A 265 -7.29 -13.71 -6.05
CA GLU A 265 -7.40 -15.11 -6.45
C GLU A 265 -6.03 -15.79 -6.42
N GLN A 266 -5.01 -15.17 -7.03
CA GLN A 266 -3.65 -15.69 -7.08
C GLN A 266 -2.64 -14.57 -6.86
N LEU A 267 -1.53 -14.87 -6.20
CA LEU A 267 -0.39 -13.97 -6.01
C LEU A 267 0.88 -14.69 -6.40
N ASN A 268 1.51 -14.26 -7.48
CA ASN A 268 2.85 -14.72 -7.85
C ASN A 268 3.85 -13.60 -7.61
N ILE A 269 4.98 -13.89 -7.01
CA ILE A 269 6.08 -12.99 -6.71
C ILE A 269 7.33 -13.57 -7.37
N LYS A 270 8.16 -12.71 -7.94
CA LYS A 270 9.40 -13.07 -8.62
C LYS A 270 10.48 -12.12 -8.15
N ILE A 271 11.61 -12.69 -7.74
CA ILE A 271 12.79 -11.96 -7.29
C ILE A 271 13.94 -12.30 -8.24
N ASN A 272 14.60 -11.27 -8.75
CA ASN A 272 15.82 -11.40 -9.55
C ASN A 272 16.89 -10.48 -8.94
N LEU A 273 18.07 -11.05 -8.71
CA LEU A 273 19.22 -10.47 -8.04
C LEU A 273 20.38 -10.18 -9.02
N LYS A 274 20.29 -10.63 -10.29
CA LYS A 274 21.36 -10.48 -11.30
C LYS A 274 21.82 -9.02 -11.50
N ARG A 275 20.89 -8.07 -11.41
CA ARG A 275 21.11 -6.64 -11.68
C ARG A 275 20.65 -5.76 -10.51
N GLY A 276 20.80 -6.26 -9.28
CA GLY A 276 20.18 -5.68 -8.08
C GLY A 276 18.84 -6.35 -7.76
N PHE A 277 18.13 -5.83 -6.75
CA PHE A 277 16.88 -6.42 -6.25
C PHE A 277 15.68 -6.04 -7.12
N GLN A 278 15.27 -6.93 -8.02
CA GLN A 278 14.06 -6.76 -8.81
C GLN A 278 12.94 -7.61 -8.22
N TYR A 279 11.85 -6.98 -7.83
CA TYR A 279 10.62 -7.63 -7.37
C TYR A 279 9.53 -7.47 -8.43
N GLN A 280 8.84 -8.55 -8.75
CA GLN A 280 7.67 -8.50 -9.60
C GLN A 280 6.57 -9.33 -8.95
N SER A 281 5.40 -8.73 -8.75
CA SER A 281 4.21 -9.40 -8.22
C SER A 281 3.07 -9.39 -9.22
N HIS A 282 2.65 -10.56 -9.64
CA HIS A 282 1.49 -10.78 -10.46
C HIS A 282 0.29 -11.12 -9.57
N VAL A 283 -0.70 -10.24 -9.50
CA VAL A 283 -1.89 -10.41 -8.66
C VAL A 283 -3.11 -10.64 -9.55
N THR A 284 -3.64 -11.85 -9.56
CA THR A 284 -4.92 -12.16 -10.20
C THR A 284 -6.03 -11.81 -9.22
N TRP A 285 -6.91 -10.88 -9.59
CA TRP A 285 -8.07 -10.53 -8.78
C TRP A 285 -9.31 -11.29 -9.24
N LYS A 286 -10.22 -11.55 -8.31
CA LYS A 286 -11.52 -12.12 -8.62
C LYS A 286 -12.30 -11.22 -9.59
N PRO A 287 -13.19 -11.79 -10.42
CA PRO A 287 -14.01 -11.03 -11.37
C PRO A 287 -14.80 -9.85 -10.76
N ALA A 288 -15.15 -9.92 -9.48
CA ALA A 288 -15.84 -8.85 -8.76
C ALA A 288 -15.07 -7.50 -8.76
N VAL A 289 -13.75 -7.51 -8.94
CA VAL A 289 -12.92 -6.29 -9.00
C VAL A 289 -12.80 -5.73 -10.41
N LYS A 290 -13.33 -6.43 -11.43
CA LYS A 290 -13.25 -6.03 -12.84
C LYS A 290 -13.66 -4.57 -13.08
N PRO A 291 -14.76 -4.04 -12.51
CA PRO A 291 -15.13 -2.63 -12.72
C PRO A 291 -14.08 -1.64 -12.17
N LEU A 292 -13.46 -1.95 -11.03
CA LEU A 292 -12.40 -1.14 -10.45
C LEU A 292 -11.12 -1.22 -11.30
N LEU A 293 -10.78 -2.40 -11.82
CA LEU A 293 -9.62 -2.58 -12.70
C LEU A 293 -9.83 -1.92 -14.07
N GLN A 294 -11.07 -1.85 -14.56
CA GLN A 294 -11.44 -1.12 -15.78
C GLN A 294 -11.21 0.38 -15.65
N LEU A 295 -11.28 0.96 -14.44
CA LEU A 295 -10.86 2.35 -14.21
C LEU A 295 -9.37 2.53 -14.48
N LEU A 296 -8.56 1.50 -14.24
CA LEU A 296 -7.13 1.52 -14.50
C LEU A 296 -6.80 1.02 -15.91
N GLN A 297 -7.78 0.69 -16.74
CA GLN A 297 -7.49 0.28 -18.12
C GLN A 297 -7.23 1.54 -18.96
N PRO A 298 -5.99 1.76 -19.40
CA PRO A 298 -5.65 2.95 -20.15
C PRO A 298 -6.37 2.95 -21.50
N PRO A 299 -6.81 4.12 -21.99
CA PRO A 299 -7.35 4.21 -23.34
C PRO A 299 -6.27 3.85 -24.38
N LYS A 300 -6.70 3.32 -25.52
CA LYS A 300 -5.81 2.88 -26.62
C LYS A 300 -4.85 3.98 -27.12
N THR A 301 -5.18 5.25 -26.87
CA THR A 301 -4.45 6.44 -27.35
C THR A 301 -3.78 7.18 -26.18
N SER A 302 -2.72 6.61 -25.59
CA SER A 302 -1.91 7.33 -24.59
C SER A 302 -0.80 8.16 -25.26
N PHE A 303 -0.78 9.47 -25.04
CA PHE A 303 0.31 10.34 -25.49
C PHE A 303 1.57 10.19 -24.63
N SER A 304 2.75 10.44 -25.23
CA SER A 304 4.02 10.50 -24.49
C SER A 304 3.99 11.66 -23.48
N TRP A 305 3.91 11.35 -22.20
CA TRP A 305 3.98 12.33 -21.12
C TRP A 305 5.42 12.62 -20.68
N LEU A 306 6.38 11.79 -21.08
CA LEU A 306 7.77 11.86 -20.64
C LEU A 306 8.51 13.13 -21.09
N GLU A 307 8.06 13.73 -22.18
CA GLU A 307 8.64 14.95 -22.76
C GLU A 307 8.24 16.20 -21.98
N ASP A 308 7.07 16.18 -21.32
CA ASP A 308 6.51 17.33 -20.60
C ASP A 308 6.97 17.43 -19.14
N ILE A 309 7.74 16.44 -18.68
CA ILE A 309 8.11 16.27 -17.27
C ILE A 309 9.61 16.52 -17.10
N PRO A 310 10.05 17.29 -16.08
CA PRO A 310 11.47 17.58 -15.89
C PRO A 310 12.32 16.36 -15.54
N ALA A 311 13.57 16.36 -15.96
CA ALA A 311 14.58 15.36 -15.57
C ALA A 311 14.93 15.39 -14.07
N SER A 312 14.67 16.52 -13.39
CA SER A 312 14.99 16.79 -11.99
C SER A 312 13.95 16.25 -11.01
N LEU A 313 13.12 15.28 -11.36
CA LEU A 313 12.14 14.69 -10.42
C LEU A 313 12.79 14.01 -9.22
N GLY A 314 12.16 14.18 -8.05
CA GLY A 314 12.40 13.42 -6.83
C GLY A 314 11.43 12.26 -6.70
N TRP A 315 10.16 12.52 -7.01
CA TRP A 315 9.09 11.53 -7.08
C TRP A 315 8.18 11.87 -8.27
N PHE A 316 7.66 10.85 -8.92
CA PHE A 316 6.72 10.98 -10.00
C PHE A 316 5.77 9.79 -10.01
N SER A 317 4.51 10.05 -10.30
CA SER A 317 3.46 9.05 -10.45
C SER A 317 2.60 9.43 -11.65
N HIS A 318 2.38 8.49 -12.55
CA HIS A 318 1.49 8.62 -13.69
C HIS A 318 0.49 7.49 -13.64
N THR A 319 -0.79 7.82 -13.76
CA THR A 319 -1.89 6.88 -13.84
C THR A 319 -2.69 7.21 -15.09
N ASN A 320 -3.12 6.20 -15.82
CA ASN A 320 -4.10 6.29 -16.88
C ASN A 320 -5.42 5.75 -16.36
N LEU A 321 -6.32 6.68 -16.03
CA LEU A 321 -7.69 6.39 -15.68
C LEU A 321 -8.53 6.23 -16.94
N ASN A 322 -9.54 5.37 -16.92
CA ASN A 322 -10.54 5.31 -17.98
C ASN A 322 -11.64 6.34 -17.65
N PRO A 323 -11.72 7.48 -18.35
CA PRO A 323 -12.69 8.52 -18.02
C PRO A 323 -14.13 8.03 -18.18
N LYS A 324 -14.38 7.12 -19.13
CA LYS A 324 -15.71 6.51 -19.33
C LYS A 324 -16.09 5.62 -18.16
N ALA A 325 -15.16 4.77 -17.70
CA ALA A 325 -15.40 3.95 -16.52
C ALA A 325 -15.56 4.81 -15.26
N LEU A 326 -14.82 5.92 -15.15
CA LEU A 326 -14.97 6.88 -14.07
C LEU A 326 -16.37 7.50 -14.09
N THR A 327 -16.83 7.99 -15.24
CA THR A 327 -18.21 8.50 -15.39
C THR A 327 -19.26 7.42 -15.16
N ALA A 328 -19.01 6.18 -15.59
CA ALA A 328 -19.91 5.06 -15.33
C ALA A 328 -19.96 4.73 -13.84
N LEU A 329 -18.86 4.88 -13.10
CA LEU A 329 -18.85 4.74 -11.64
C LEU A 329 -19.63 5.86 -10.96
N PHE A 330 -19.57 7.09 -11.48
CA PHE A 330 -20.44 8.19 -11.04
C PHE A 330 -21.92 7.92 -11.37
N ALA A 331 -22.23 7.26 -12.48
CA ALA A 331 -23.60 6.95 -12.90
C ALA A 331 -24.17 5.69 -12.23
N ALA A 332 -23.34 4.70 -11.93
CA ALA A 332 -23.69 3.43 -11.30
C ALA A 332 -23.95 3.55 -9.79
N GLU A 333 -24.18 4.78 -9.29
CA GLU A 333 -24.53 5.13 -7.92
C GLU A 333 -25.65 4.26 -7.32
N SER A 334 -26.46 3.56 -8.12
CA SER A 334 -27.61 2.76 -7.67
C SER A 334 -27.45 1.23 -7.74
N ALA A 335 -26.56 0.66 -8.57
CA ALA A 335 -26.71 -0.74 -9.00
C ALA A 335 -25.65 -1.73 -8.49
N ASN A 336 -24.53 -1.27 -7.91
CA ASN A 336 -23.39 -2.16 -7.68
C ASN A 336 -23.52 -2.97 -6.38
N THR A 337 -23.88 -4.25 -6.49
CA THR A 337 -24.16 -5.18 -5.37
C THR A 337 -22.93 -5.63 -4.58
N THR A 338 -21.72 -5.31 -5.04
CA THR A 338 -20.47 -5.86 -4.49
C THR A 338 -19.87 -5.08 -3.30
N LEU A 339 -20.14 -3.77 -3.20
CA LEU A 339 -19.69 -2.97 -2.05
C LEU A 339 -20.61 -3.20 -0.85
N ASN A 340 -20.09 -3.15 0.38
CA ASN A 340 -20.99 -3.15 1.55
C ASN A 340 -21.74 -1.81 1.67
N LEU A 341 -22.83 -1.79 2.44
CA LEU A 341 -23.72 -0.62 2.56
C LEU A 341 -22.96 0.66 2.96
N THR A 342 -22.06 0.57 3.96
CA THR A 342 -21.29 1.73 4.45
C THR A 342 -20.38 2.31 3.37
N GLN A 343 -19.69 1.46 2.60
CA GLN A 343 -18.83 1.91 1.50
C GLN A 343 -19.63 2.59 0.40
N ARG A 344 -20.82 2.06 0.08
CA ARG A 344 -21.73 2.69 -0.89
C ARG A 344 -22.15 4.09 -0.43
N LEU A 345 -22.57 4.24 0.82
CA LEU A 345 -23.01 5.53 1.37
C LEU A 345 -21.88 6.58 1.41
N ILE A 346 -20.66 6.18 1.79
CA ILE A 346 -19.49 7.09 1.78
C ILE A 346 -19.17 7.52 0.35
N LEU A 347 -19.15 6.58 -0.59
CA LEU A 347 -18.89 6.88 -2.00
C LEU A 347 -19.97 7.81 -2.54
N GLN A 348 -21.25 7.45 -2.45
CA GLN A 348 -22.39 8.26 -2.90
C GLN A 348 -22.38 9.66 -2.29
N SER A 349 -22.17 9.81 -0.97
CA SER A 349 -22.15 11.13 -0.34
C SER A 349 -20.97 11.98 -0.83
N THR A 350 -19.82 11.39 -1.09
CA THR A 350 -18.64 12.08 -1.63
C THR A 350 -18.89 12.52 -3.08
N LEU A 351 -19.43 11.63 -3.91
CA LEU A 351 -19.76 11.92 -5.32
C LEU A 351 -20.85 12.98 -5.41
N ARG A 352 -21.95 12.87 -4.66
CA ARG A 352 -23.01 13.90 -4.59
C ARG A 352 -22.47 15.26 -4.16
N ARG A 353 -21.60 15.31 -3.14
CA ARG A 353 -20.96 16.57 -2.74
C ARG A 353 -20.07 17.14 -3.83
N PHE A 354 -19.32 16.31 -4.53
CA PHE A 354 -18.52 16.74 -5.68
C PHE A 354 -19.41 17.30 -6.78
N VAL A 355 -20.49 16.61 -7.16
CA VAL A 355 -21.47 17.06 -8.17
C VAL A 355 -22.16 18.37 -7.77
N MET A 356 -22.59 18.49 -6.52
CA MET A 356 -23.18 19.73 -6.02
C MET A 356 -22.16 20.87 -5.99
N SER A 357 -20.92 20.59 -5.57
CA SER A 357 -19.85 21.59 -5.53
C SER A 357 -19.45 22.03 -6.93
N SER A 358 -19.37 21.10 -7.89
CA SER A 358 -19.13 21.43 -9.30
C SER A 358 -20.23 22.32 -9.84
N LYS A 359 -21.50 21.95 -9.60
CA LYS A 359 -22.66 22.72 -10.05
C LYS A 359 -22.66 24.12 -9.45
N LYS A 360 -22.46 24.24 -8.13
CA LYS A 360 -22.36 25.53 -7.42
C LYS A 360 -21.21 26.39 -7.91
N ALA A 361 -20.10 25.75 -8.29
CA ALA A 361 -18.95 26.45 -8.84
C ALA A 361 -19.22 26.96 -10.27
N GLY A 362 -20.26 26.48 -10.96
CA GLY A 362 -20.54 26.79 -12.37
C GLY A 362 -19.83 25.86 -13.35
N PHE A 363 -19.35 24.71 -12.87
CA PHE A 363 -18.64 23.69 -13.62
C PHE A 363 -19.52 22.44 -13.82
N SER A 364 -19.70 22.03 -15.07
CA SER A 364 -20.34 20.76 -15.42
C SER A 364 -19.30 19.65 -15.57
N TYR A 365 -19.21 18.75 -14.58
CA TYR A 365 -18.35 17.57 -14.68
C TYR A 365 -18.72 16.67 -15.86
N LYS A 366 -20.00 16.65 -16.26
CA LYS A 366 -20.48 15.93 -17.44
C LYS A 366 -19.86 16.47 -18.73
N THR A 367 -19.51 17.76 -18.77
CA THR A 367 -18.90 18.39 -19.95
C THR A 367 -17.38 18.24 -19.94
N LEU A 368 -16.72 18.40 -18.79
CA LEU A 368 -15.25 18.40 -18.74
C LEU A 368 -14.62 17.00 -18.57
N LEU A 369 -15.27 16.05 -17.89
CA LEU A 369 -14.69 14.70 -17.73
C LEU A 369 -14.52 13.96 -19.07
N PRO A 370 -15.46 14.04 -20.04
CA PRO A 370 -15.26 13.46 -21.36
C PRO A 370 -14.06 14.04 -22.10
N GLU A 371 -13.61 15.25 -21.77
CA GLU A 371 -12.45 15.90 -22.39
C GLU A 371 -11.11 15.37 -21.85
N LEU A 372 -11.11 14.68 -20.70
CA LEU A 372 -9.93 14.03 -20.17
C LEU A 372 -9.56 12.84 -21.04
N ASN A 373 -8.26 12.67 -21.30
CA ASN A 373 -7.73 11.46 -21.96
C ASN A 373 -7.40 10.35 -20.95
N GLY A 374 -7.67 10.56 -19.67
CA GLY A 374 -7.36 9.60 -18.62
C GLY A 374 -6.01 9.76 -17.96
N GLN A 375 -5.07 10.49 -18.56
CA GLN A 375 -3.75 10.72 -17.96
C GLN A 375 -3.87 11.62 -16.74
N LEU A 376 -3.48 11.09 -15.59
CA LEU A 376 -3.28 11.81 -14.36
C LEU A 376 -1.82 11.62 -13.95
N SER A 377 -1.04 12.70 -13.90
CA SER A 377 0.33 12.64 -13.40
C SER A 377 0.47 13.53 -12.19
N SER A 378 1.27 13.14 -11.22
CA SER A 378 1.66 13.97 -10.09
C SER A 378 3.11 13.72 -9.75
N GLY A 379 3.76 14.70 -9.14
CA GLY A 379 5.17 14.56 -8.85
C GLY A 379 5.70 15.65 -7.93
N ILE A 380 6.95 15.43 -7.53
CA ILE A 380 7.78 16.39 -6.82
C ILE A 380 9.03 16.60 -7.69
N VAL A 381 9.15 17.77 -8.31
CA VAL A 381 10.43 18.27 -8.83
C VAL A 381 11.39 18.41 -7.67
N TRP A 382 12.62 17.96 -7.82
CA TRP A 382 13.64 17.87 -6.76
C TRP A 382 14.88 18.68 -7.14
N ASP A 383 14.90 19.92 -6.71
CA ASP A 383 16.03 20.84 -6.87
C ASP A 383 16.92 20.86 -5.61
N LYS A 384 18.07 21.54 -5.70
CA LYS A 384 19.03 21.67 -4.59
C LYS A 384 18.40 22.29 -3.33
N LYS A 385 17.41 23.17 -3.50
CA LYS A 385 16.74 23.86 -2.39
C LYS A 385 15.79 22.92 -1.64
N ILE A 386 15.06 22.05 -2.36
CA ILE A 386 14.29 20.99 -1.71
C ILE A 386 15.21 20.06 -0.92
N GLU A 387 16.37 19.71 -1.47
CA GLU A 387 17.35 18.87 -0.78
C GLU A 387 17.90 19.50 0.50
N SER A 388 18.16 20.81 0.52
CA SER A 388 18.53 21.54 1.75
C SER A 388 17.38 21.63 2.74
N ASP A 389 16.18 21.92 2.25
CA ASP A 389 15.02 22.22 3.09
C ASP A 389 14.46 20.94 3.75
N VAL A 390 14.58 19.79 3.07
CA VAL A 390 14.15 18.47 3.58
C VAL A 390 14.81 18.11 4.91
N LYS A 391 16.07 18.51 5.13
CA LYS A 391 16.77 18.31 6.41
C LYS A 391 16.03 18.93 7.61
N HIS A 392 15.21 19.95 7.36
CA HIS A 392 14.45 20.67 8.38
C HIS A 392 13.03 20.10 8.57
N TRP A 393 12.63 19.05 7.85
CA TRP A 393 11.26 18.51 7.86
C TRP A 393 10.90 17.72 9.13
N ASN A 394 11.86 17.37 9.98
CA ASN A 394 11.65 16.55 11.18
C ASN A 394 10.66 17.12 12.22
N ASN A 395 10.25 18.37 12.08
CA ASN A 395 9.39 19.06 13.07
C ASN A 395 7.88 18.96 12.78
N GLY A 396 7.44 18.10 11.84
CA GLY A 396 6.01 17.86 11.52
C GLY A 396 5.25 19.07 10.93
N LYS A 397 5.82 20.28 10.97
CA LYS A 397 5.23 21.54 10.51
C LYS A 397 5.51 21.88 9.04
N VAL A 398 6.38 21.11 8.36
CA VAL A 398 6.94 21.56 7.08
C VAL A 398 6.14 21.12 5.86
N ILE A 399 5.51 19.94 5.87
CA ILE A 399 4.78 19.42 4.70
C ILE A 399 3.59 20.32 4.33
N THR A 400 2.91 20.93 5.30
CA THR A 400 1.76 21.83 5.03
C THR A 400 2.19 23.20 4.48
N LYS A 401 3.43 23.63 4.72
CA LYS A 401 3.97 24.90 4.20
C LYS A 401 4.74 24.72 2.90
N TYR A 402 5.28 23.52 2.67
CA TYR A 402 6.21 23.28 1.59
C TYR A 402 5.49 22.82 0.31
N LYS A 403 5.07 23.80 -0.49
CA LYS A 403 4.41 23.58 -1.78
C LYS A 403 5.40 23.47 -2.96
N ARG A 404 6.69 23.75 -2.73
CA ARG A 404 7.75 23.70 -3.76
C ARG A 404 8.01 22.27 -4.21
N GLY A 405 8.10 22.10 -5.51
CA GLY A 405 8.31 20.82 -6.19
C GLY A 405 7.00 20.15 -6.61
N ILE A 406 5.90 20.41 -5.92
CA ILE A 406 4.63 19.69 -6.12
C ILE A 406 3.94 20.15 -7.40
N PHE A 407 3.53 19.17 -8.22
CA PHE A 407 2.67 19.41 -9.38
C PHE A 407 1.66 18.28 -9.58
N VAL A 408 0.57 18.60 -10.26
CA VAL A 408 -0.46 17.67 -10.75
C VAL A 408 -0.78 18.01 -12.20
N ARG A 409 -0.84 17.02 -13.08
CA ARG A 409 -1.07 17.16 -14.52
C ARG A 409 -2.25 16.29 -14.93
N LEU A 410 -3.18 16.88 -15.67
CA LEU A 410 -4.33 16.22 -16.29
C LEU A 410 -4.12 16.22 -17.80
N GLY A 411 -4.21 15.06 -18.44
CA GLY A 411 -4.17 14.96 -19.89
C GLY A 411 -5.55 15.17 -20.52
N LEU A 412 -5.53 15.84 -21.66
CA LEU A 412 -6.72 16.15 -22.46
C LEU A 412 -6.72 15.35 -23.75
N LYS A 413 -7.91 15.04 -24.27
CA LYS A 413 -8.06 14.32 -25.55
C LYS A 413 -7.56 15.15 -26.71
N ARG A 414 -7.91 16.44 -26.73
CA ARG A 414 -7.64 17.36 -27.83
C ARG A 414 -7.08 18.68 -27.30
N GLN A 415 -6.55 19.50 -28.21
CA GLN A 415 -6.01 20.80 -27.82
C GLN A 415 -7.14 21.79 -27.53
N GLU A 416 -8.26 21.69 -28.22
CA GLU A 416 -9.48 22.51 -28.06
C GLU A 416 -10.13 22.29 -26.69
N SER A 417 -9.98 21.09 -26.12
CA SER A 417 -10.40 20.76 -24.75
C SER A 417 -9.83 21.74 -23.71
N THR A 418 -8.64 22.28 -23.98
CA THR A 418 -7.99 23.32 -23.18
C THR A 418 -8.86 24.56 -23.09
N LYS A 419 -9.45 25.01 -24.21
CA LYS A 419 -10.34 26.17 -24.25
C LYS A 419 -11.61 25.93 -23.44
N LEU A 420 -12.20 24.74 -23.54
CA LEU A 420 -13.38 24.37 -22.76
C LEU A 420 -13.10 24.36 -21.24
N TRP A 421 -11.97 23.78 -20.83
CA TRP A 421 -11.54 23.81 -19.44
C TRP A 421 -11.23 25.23 -18.96
N MET A 422 -10.59 26.06 -19.80
CA MET A 422 -10.35 27.48 -19.50
C MET A 422 -11.68 28.24 -19.28
N GLN A 423 -12.64 28.09 -20.18
CA GLN A 423 -13.97 28.71 -20.05
C GLN A 423 -14.69 28.23 -18.79
N GLY A 424 -14.64 26.94 -18.49
CA GLY A 424 -15.22 26.37 -17.27
C GLY A 424 -14.60 26.97 -16.00
N ILE A 425 -13.30 27.23 -16.01
CA ILE A 425 -12.59 27.83 -14.87
C ILE A 425 -12.84 29.34 -14.77
N GLN A 426 -12.94 30.04 -15.89
CA GLN A 426 -13.32 31.46 -15.91
C GLN A 426 -14.70 31.69 -15.31
N ARG A 427 -15.65 30.78 -15.53
CA ARG A 427 -16.98 30.83 -14.87
C ARG A 427 -16.91 30.72 -13.35
N LEU A 428 -15.87 30.08 -12.78
CA LEU A 428 -15.65 30.04 -11.32
C LEU A 428 -15.43 31.43 -10.72
N ARG A 429 -14.89 32.37 -11.51
CA ARG A 429 -14.54 33.72 -11.04
C ARG A 429 -15.76 34.48 -10.50
N GLY A 430 -16.95 34.22 -11.04
CA GLY A 430 -18.19 34.89 -10.60
C GLY A 430 -18.76 34.36 -9.29
N ASN A 431 -18.46 33.10 -8.92
CA ASN A 431 -19.17 32.40 -7.84
C ASN A 431 -18.39 32.30 -6.53
N ILE A 432 -17.11 32.68 -6.51
CA ILE A 432 -16.25 32.58 -5.31
C ILE A 432 -15.65 33.96 -5.02
N PRO A 433 -16.25 34.78 -4.13
CA PRO A 433 -15.87 36.18 -3.93
C PRO A 433 -14.45 36.39 -3.39
N THR A 434 -13.80 35.35 -2.86
CA THR A 434 -12.43 35.40 -2.32
C THR A 434 -11.35 35.00 -3.34
N PHE A 435 -11.72 34.77 -4.59
CA PHE A 435 -10.85 34.19 -5.61
C PHE A 435 -10.42 35.23 -6.67
N ARG A 436 -9.12 35.55 -6.73
CA ARG A 436 -8.55 36.37 -7.80
C ARG A 436 -7.81 35.49 -8.80
N MET A 437 -8.18 35.59 -10.06
CA MET A 437 -7.52 34.90 -11.16
C MET A 437 -6.90 35.91 -12.12
N THR A 438 -5.62 35.77 -12.40
CA THR A 438 -4.90 36.58 -13.40
C THR A 438 -4.37 35.66 -14.49
N GLN A 439 -4.41 36.13 -15.73
CA GLN A 439 -3.90 35.40 -16.89
C GLN A 439 -2.62 36.07 -17.36
N SER A 440 -1.66 35.26 -17.80
CA SER A 440 -0.39 35.68 -18.37
C SER A 440 0.03 34.66 -19.44
N VAL A 441 0.94 35.06 -20.33
CA VAL A 441 1.60 34.15 -21.27
C VAL A 441 3.07 34.07 -20.87
N GLU A 442 3.53 32.89 -20.49
CA GLU A 442 4.91 32.66 -20.05
C GLU A 442 5.54 31.55 -20.90
N GLY A 443 6.67 31.86 -21.57
CA GLY A 443 7.35 30.90 -22.44
C GLY A 443 6.48 30.39 -23.61
N GLY A 444 5.51 31.19 -24.05
CA GLY A 444 4.55 30.82 -25.10
C GLY A 444 3.35 30.00 -24.62
N PHE A 445 3.20 29.78 -23.31
CA PHE A 445 2.09 28.99 -22.75
C PHE A 445 1.15 29.86 -21.91
N PRO A 446 -0.18 29.67 -22.01
CA PRO A 446 -1.14 30.33 -21.12
C PRO A 446 -0.95 29.85 -19.68
N VAL A 447 -0.78 30.80 -18.76
CA VAL A 447 -0.63 30.57 -17.33
C VAL A 447 -1.66 31.40 -16.58
N TYR A 448 -2.46 30.72 -15.77
CA TYR A 448 -3.42 31.33 -14.86
C TYR A 448 -2.91 31.24 -13.43
N THR A 449 -2.84 32.38 -12.75
CA THR A 449 -2.46 32.45 -11.34
C THR A 449 -3.72 32.62 -10.51
N LEU A 450 -4.04 31.60 -9.73
CA LEU A 450 -5.18 31.53 -8.82
C LEU A 450 -4.72 31.95 -7.42
N ARG A 451 -5.25 33.05 -6.90
CA ARG A 451 -4.96 33.56 -5.55
C ARG A 451 -6.22 33.46 -4.69
N LEU A 452 -6.16 32.61 -3.67
CA LEU A 452 -7.10 32.60 -2.55
C LEU A 452 -6.58 33.55 -1.46
N GLN A 453 -7.46 34.26 -0.77
CA GLN A 453 -7.04 35.15 0.32
C GLN A 453 -6.19 34.39 1.36
N LYS A 454 -5.01 34.92 1.68
CA LYS A 454 -4.06 34.39 2.69
C LYS A 454 -3.42 33.04 2.33
N GLU A 455 -3.46 32.64 1.07
CA GLU A 455 -2.82 31.41 0.58
C GLU A 455 -1.78 31.69 -0.50
N ALA A 456 -0.78 30.82 -0.59
CA ALA A 456 0.14 30.82 -1.71
C ALA A 456 -0.61 30.56 -3.04
N PRO A 457 -0.25 31.24 -4.14
CA PRO A 457 -0.92 31.08 -5.42
C PRO A 457 -0.80 29.65 -5.96
N ILE A 458 -1.84 29.23 -6.66
CA ILE A 458 -1.85 28.02 -7.49
C ILE A 458 -1.69 28.47 -8.94
N TYR A 459 -0.71 27.92 -9.64
CA TYR A 459 -0.48 28.18 -11.04
C TYR A 459 -1.09 27.06 -11.86
N MET A 460 -1.93 27.41 -12.82
CA MET A 460 -2.50 26.48 -13.77
C MET A 460 -1.97 26.82 -15.16
N MET A 461 -1.21 25.90 -15.73
CA MET A 461 -0.54 26.05 -17.01
C MET A 461 -1.21 25.16 -18.04
N PHE A 462 -1.41 25.70 -19.24
CA PHE A 462 -2.05 24.98 -20.33
C PHE A 462 -1.01 24.59 -21.39
N GLY A 463 -0.73 23.29 -21.48
CA GLY A 463 0.10 22.71 -22.52
C GLY A 463 -0.74 22.33 -23.75
N LYS A 464 -0.11 21.73 -24.77
CA LYS A 464 -0.80 21.35 -26.02
C LYS A 464 -1.99 20.41 -25.80
N LYS A 465 -1.85 19.43 -24.89
CA LYS A 465 -2.88 18.41 -24.58
C LYS A 465 -2.93 18.08 -23.09
N ASN A 466 -2.61 19.05 -22.24
CA ASN A 466 -2.62 18.85 -20.80
C ASN A 466 -2.83 20.16 -20.03
N ILE A 467 -3.30 20.01 -18.80
CA ILE A 467 -3.41 21.08 -17.80
C ILE A 467 -2.49 20.68 -16.65
N THR A 468 -1.58 21.57 -16.26
CA THR A 468 -0.66 21.31 -15.16
C THR A 468 -0.85 22.34 -14.05
N PHE A 469 -1.24 21.85 -12.88
CA PHE A 469 -1.35 22.59 -11.63
C PHE A 469 -0.03 22.53 -10.87
N VAL A 470 0.44 23.68 -10.42
CA VAL A 470 1.69 23.84 -9.70
C VAL A 470 1.47 24.76 -8.52
N PHE A 471 2.10 24.47 -7.39
CA PHE A 471 1.84 25.17 -6.13
C PHE A 471 2.99 26.10 -5.71
N HIS A 472 3.97 26.34 -6.60
CA HIS A 472 5.13 27.20 -6.34
C HIS A 472 5.75 27.77 -7.64
N PRO A 473 6.18 29.04 -7.67
CA PRO A 473 6.72 29.69 -8.88
C PRO A 473 7.98 29.01 -9.44
N ALA A 474 8.91 28.57 -8.58
CA ALA A 474 10.10 27.85 -9.06
C ALA A 474 9.77 26.53 -9.77
N THR A 475 8.72 25.83 -9.32
CA THR A 475 8.25 24.60 -9.95
C THR A 475 7.57 24.90 -11.28
N LYS A 476 6.81 25.99 -11.35
CA LYS A 476 6.22 26.51 -12.60
C LYS A 476 7.32 26.78 -13.62
N ALA A 477 8.34 27.57 -13.24
CA ALA A 477 9.47 27.90 -14.10
C ALA A 477 10.21 26.66 -14.63
N THR A 478 10.42 25.66 -13.76
CA THR A 478 11.07 24.39 -14.14
C THR A 478 10.25 23.58 -15.14
N ILE A 479 8.91 23.60 -15.03
CA ILE A 479 8.05 22.88 -15.99
C ILE A 479 7.99 23.65 -17.31
N LEU A 480 7.85 24.99 -17.28
CA LEU A 480 7.88 25.82 -18.48
C LEU A 480 9.21 25.74 -19.23
N SER A 481 10.34 25.61 -18.53
CA SER A 481 11.65 25.43 -19.16
C SER A 481 11.77 24.09 -19.89
N VAL A 482 11.07 23.05 -19.42
CA VAL A 482 10.99 21.77 -20.14
C VAL A 482 10.09 21.91 -21.38
N TRP A 483 8.93 22.55 -21.24
CA TRP A 483 7.99 22.74 -22.36
C TRP A 483 8.56 23.61 -23.47
N SER A 484 9.37 24.62 -23.12
CA SER A 484 10.12 25.46 -24.06
C SER A 484 11.44 24.82 -24.52
N LYS A 485 11.69 23.54 -24.17
CA LYS A 485 12.90 22.77 -24.53
C LYS A 485 14.23 23.36 -24.05
N LYS A 486 14.21 24.31 -23.10
CA LYS A 486 15.41 24.92 -22.49
C LYS A 486 16.10 24.00 -21.49
N THR A 487 15.37 23.08 -20.86
CA THR A 487 15.90 22.13 -19.87
C THR A 487 15.58 20.70 -20.23
N ARG A 488 16.41 19.76 -19.77
CA ARG A 488 16.24 18.35 -20.08
C ARG A 488 14.93 17.77 -19.53
N SER A 489 14.20 17.09 -20.40
CA SER A 489 13.01 16.32 -20.03
C SER A 489 13.37 14.97 -19.40
N LEU A 490 12.41 14.34 -18.75
CA LEU A 490 12.54 12.98 -18.24
C LEU A 490 12.79 11.98 -19.38
N SER A 491 12.17 12.16 -20.55
CA SER A 491 12.43 11.33 -21.74
C SER A 491 13.91 11.35 -22.12
N GLN A 492 14.53 12.53 -22.18
CA GLN A 492 15.95 12.67 -22.50
C GLN A 492 16.86 12.02 -21.45
N LYS A 493 16.53 12.16 -20.15
CA LYS A 493 17.29 11.52 -19.07
C LYS A 493 17.22 10.00 -19.11
N MET A 494 16.10 9.42 -19.55
CA MET A 494 15.94 7.97 -19.63
C MET A 494 16.60 7.32 -20.87
N GLY A 495 17.15 8.12 -21.79
CA GLY A 495 17.75 7.63 -23.04
C GLY A 495 16.73 6.98 -23.98
N ALA A 496 17.15 6.19 -24.98
CA ALA A 496 16.32 5.50 -26.00
C ALA A 496 15.43 4.35 -25.48
N HIS A 497 15.31 4.19 -24.16
CA HIS A 497 14.33 3.30 -23.53
C HIS A 497 12.82 3.66 -23.63
N PRO A 498 12.31 4.78 -24.20
CA PRO A 498 10.88 5.08 -24.19
C PRO A 498 10.10 4.14 -25.09
N ARG A 499 10.75 3.45 -26.06
CA ARG A 499 10.05 2.55 -26.99
C ARG A 499 9.33 1.40 -26.27
N LYS A 500 9.78 0.96 -25.09
CA LYS A 500 9.08 -0.06 -24.26
C LYS A 500 8.02 0.53 -23.32
N ALA A 501 7.99 1.84 -23.12
CA ALA A 501 6.95 2.53 -22.35
C ALA A 501 5.80 3.04 -23.22
N ARG A 502 5.81 2.75 -24.53
CA ARG A 502 4.74 3.11 -25.49
C ARG A 502 3.51 2.20 -25.40
N GLY A 503 3.58 1.11 -24.62
CA GLY A 503 2.36 0.39 -24.23
C GLY A 503 1.57 1.25 -23.24
N PRO A 504 0.23 1.23 -23.30
CA PRO A 504 -0.57 2.01 -22.38
C PRO A 504 -0.39 1.36 -20.99
N LEU A 505 0.47 1.96 -20.17
CA LEU A 505 0.71 1.50 -18.80
C LEU A 505 -0.36 2.13 -17.90
N PRO A 506 -1.20 1.35 -17.21
CA PRO A 506 -2.16 1.87 -16.24
C PRO A 506 -1.53 2.79 -15.23
N HIS A 507 -0.35 2.43 -14.71
CA HIS A 507 0.33 3.25 -13.72
C HIS A 507 1.83 3.04 -13.70
N VAL A 508 2.57 4.12 -13.49
CA VAL A 508 4.03 4.15 -13.35
C VAL A 508 4.39 5.12 -12.24
N SER A 509 5.12 4.66 -11.22
CA SER A 509 5.81 5.56 -10.29
C SER A 509 7.32 5.45 -10.42
N LEU A 510 8.00 6.58 -10.33
CA LEU A 510 9.45 6.72 -10.36
C LEU A 510 9.88 7.50 -9.13
N ILE A 511 10.86 6.97 -8.41
CA ILE A 511 11.46 7.67 -7.28
C ILE A 511 12.96 7.83 -7.55
N SER A 512 13.43 9.06 -7.47
CA SER A 512 14.83 9.40 -7.65
C SER A 512 15.64 8.92 -6.44
N PRO A 513 16.79 8.27 -6.65
CA PRO A 513 17.68 7.89 -5.56
C PRO A 513 18.12 9.07 -4.70
N ARG A 514 18.29 10.26 -5.31
CA ARG A 514 18.66 11.47 -4.57
C ARG A 514 17.59 11.83 -3.53
N ALA A 515 16.32 11.79 -3.92
CA ALA A 515 15.21 12.06 -3.02
C ALA A 515 15.10 11.01 -1.91
N ILE A 516 15.25 9.73 -2.26
CA ILE A 516 15.22 8.64 -1.26
C ILE A 516 16.29 8.82 -0.20
N ARG A 517 17.53 9.15 -0.59
CA ARG A 517 18.64 9.37 0.35
C ARG A 517 18.38 10.56 1.27
N ALA A 518 17.94 11.68 0.72
CA ALA A 518 17.61 12.86 1.51
C ALA A 518 16.47 12.59 2.49
N LEU A 519 15.40 11.90 2.05
CA LEU A 519 14.27 11.55 2.91
C LEU A 519 14.65 10.51 3.98
N HIS A 520 15.50 9.54 3.65
CA HIS A 520 16.00 8.54 4.60
C HIS A 520 16.79 9.19 5.74
N ASP A 521 17.70 10.12 5.42
CA ASP A 521 18.48 10.86 6.41
C ASP A 521 17.61 11.72 7.33
N VAL A 522 16.35 11.99 6.95
CA VAL A 522 15.40 12.77 7.75
C VAL A 522 14.51 11.84 8.58
N PHE A 523 13.75 10.98 7.91
CA PHE A 523 12.63 10.24 8.49
C PHE A 523 12.99 8.89 9.10
N ALA A 524 14.13 8.28 8.74
CA ALA A 524 14.49 7.00 9.34
C ALA A 524 14.91 7.20 10.81
N PRO A 525 14.57 6.32 11.75
CA PRO A 525 15.09 6.33 13.11
C PRO A 525 16.60 6.10 13.07
N ALA A 526 17.33 6.62 14.06
CA ALA A 526 18.79 6.46 14.17
C ALA A 526 19.31 5.03 13.85
N PRO A 527 18.75 3.93 14.40
CA PRO A 527 19.25 2.59 14.08
C PRO A 527 19.06 2.23 12.60
N TRP A 528 17.95 2.66 11.99
CA TRP A 528 17.65 2.43 10.58
C TRP A 528 18.43 3.36 9.64
N LYS A 529 18.80 4.57 10.08
CA LYS A 529 19.70 5.47 9.33
C LYS A 529 21.03 4.78 9.08
N ALA A 530 21.71 4.35 10.14
CA ALA A 530 23.01 3.70 10.01
C ALA A 530 22.92 2.36 9.24
N ALA A 531 21.87 1.59 9.48
CA ALA A 531 21.66 0.27 8.85
C ALA A 531 21.43 0.35 7.34
N LEU A 532 20.56 1.26 6.88
CA LEU A 532 20.12 1.27 5.49
C LEU A 532 20.90 2.23 4.60
N ARG A 533 21.71 3.14 5.16
CA ARG A 533 22.50 4.11 4.37
C ARG A 533 23.36 3.45 3.28
N PRO A 534 24.08 2.33 3.52
CA PRO A 534 24.84 1.64 2.48
C PRO A 534 23.95 1.16 1.34
N LEU A 535 22.78 0.59 1.67
CA LEU A 535 21.81 0.13 0.68
C LEU A 535 21.29 1.30 -0.17
N TYR A 536 20.83 2.38 0.47
CA TYR A 536 20.31 3.56 -0.23
C TYR A 536 21.36 4.26 -1.11
N SER A 537 22.63 4.25 -0.69
CA SER A 537 23.72 4.78 -1.50
C SER A 537 23.89 4.05 -2.84
N ARG A 538 23.53 2.76 -2.86
CA ARG A 538 23.64 1.88 -4.03
C ARG A 538 22.38 1.86 -4.90
N ILE A 539 21.26 2.41 -4.46
CA ILE A 539 20.04 2.47 -5.28
C ILE A 539 20.28 3.38 -6.49
N GLN A 540 20.16 2.84 -7.70
CA GLN A 540 20.19 3.60 -8.95
C GLN A 540 18.80 4.04 -9.40
N ARG A 541 17.79 3.22 -9.13
CA ARG A 541 16.41 3.48 -9.57
C ARG A 541 15.44 2.67 -8.72
N ILE A 542 14.36 3.31 -8.29
CA ILE A 542 13.15 2.64 -7.85
C ILE A 542 12.05 3.01 -8.84
N SER A 543 11.46 1.99 -9.45
CA SER A 543 10.28 2.19 -10.30
C SER A 543 9.23 1.13 -10.04
N THR A 544 7.99 1.57 -9.96
CA THR A 544 6.82 0.69 -9.90
C THR A 544 6.06 0.79 -11.20
N HIS A 545 5.63 -0.34 -11.70
CA HIS A 545 4.78 -0.43 -12.88
C HIS A 545 3.58 -1.27 -12.51
N VAL A 546 2.38 -0.79 -12.83
CA VAL A 546 1.17 -1.57 -12.64
C VAL A 546 0.47 -1.68 -13.97
N MET A 547 0.17 -2.91 -14.38
CA MET A 547 -0.52 -3.27 -15.60
C MET A 547 -1.83 -3.99 -15.25
N THR A 548 -2.89 -3.77 -16.03
CA THR A 548 -4.18 -4.42 -15.86
C THR A 548 -4.57 -5.08 -17.18
N TYR A 549 -4.85 -6.37 -17.14
CA TYR A 549 -5.31 -7.14 -18.30
C TYR A 549 -6.26 -8.24 -17.85
N ASN A 550 -7.49 -8.30 -18.38
CA ASN A 550 -8.45 -9.39 -18.11
C ASN A 550 -8.54 -9.81 -16.62
N ASN A 551 -8.83 -8.87 -15.71
CA ASN A 551 -8.91 -9.04 -14.24
C ASN A 551 -7.58 -9.30 -13.51
N VAL A 552 -6.48 -9.36 -14.24
CA VAL A 552 -5.14 -9.49 -13.68
C VAL A 552 -4.54 -8.11 -13.46
N LEU A 553 -3.95 -7.89 -12.29
CA LEU A 553 -3.12 -6.74 -11.95
C LEU A 553 -1.66 -7.21 -11.84
N ASP A 554 -0.84 -6.92 -12.85
CA ASP A 554 0.59 -7.19 -12.79
C ASP A 554 1.31 -5.96 -12.24
N GLU A 555 1.87 -6.10 -11.03
CA GLU A 555 2.64 -5.07 -10.36
C GLU A 555 4.14 -5.42 -10.39
N ARG A 556 4.99 -4.45 -10.71
CA ARG A 556 6.43 -4.66 -10.82
C ARG A 556 7.18 -3.56 -10.11
N LEU A 557 7.80 -3.89 -8.98
CA LEU A 557 8.74 -3.04 -8.26
C LEU A 557 10.19 -3.37 -8.67
N THR A 558 10.79 -2.52 -9.50
CA THR A 558 12.20 -2.67 -9.85
C THR A 558 13.06 -1.76 -8.96
N VAL A 559 13.89 -2.34 -8.09
CA VAL A 559 14.95 -1.64 -7.36
C VAL A 559 16.30 -1.99 -7.99
N THR A 560 16.75 -1.16 -8.91
CA THR A 560 18.07 -1.35 -9.53
C THR A 560 19.14 -0.87 -8.57
N LEU A 561 20.11 -1.72 -8.26
CA LEU A 561 21.26 -1.39 -7.43
C LEU A 561 22.52 -1.28 -8.31
N LEU A 562 23.48 -0.45 -7.89
CA LEU A 562 24.83 -0.47 -8.41
C LEU A 562 25.44 -1.86 -8.22
N PRO A 563 26.15 -2.42 -9.23
CA PRO A 563 26.89 -3.66 -9.06
C PRO A 563 27.87 -3.56 -7.90
N PRO A 564 28.10 -4.65 -7.14
CA PRO A 564 28.98 -4.63 -5.98
C PRO A 564 30.40 -4.17 -6.30
N ASN A 565 30.88 -4.45 -7.52
CA ASN A 565 32.23 -4.13 -7.97
C ASN A 565 32.39 -2.70 -8.50
N LYS A 566 31.30 -1.92 -8.60
CA LYS A 566 31.39 -0.50 -8.96
C LYS A 566 31.35 0.32 -7.69
N THR A 567 32.43 1.04 -7.39
CA THR A 567 32.47 2.01 -6.30
C THR A 567 31.29 2.96 -6.44
N ALA A 568 30.56 3.19 -5.35
CA ALA A 568 29.55 4.23 -5.32
C ALA A 568 30.23 5.54 -5.78
N PRO A 569 29.63 6.32 -6.70
CA PRO A 569 30.27 7.52 -7.18
C PRO A 569 30.61 8.42 -5.98
N LYS A 570 31.84 8.94 -5.94
CA LYS A 570 32.30 9.92 -4.96
C LYS A 570 31.52 11.23 -5.16
N TRP A 571 30.27 11.30 -4.69
CA TRP A 571 29.56 12.57 -4.60
C TRP A 571 30.04 13.25 -3.32
N ALA A 572 30.52 14.49 -3.43
CA ALA A 572 31.12 15.26 -2.35
C ALA A 572 30.25 15.27 -1.08
N ILE A 573 30.68 14.48 -0.10
CA ILE A 573 30.26 14.61 1.29
C ILE A 573 31.38 15.42 1.93
N SER A 574 31.08 16.66 2.32
CA SER A 574 32.02 17.46 3.10
C SER A 574 32.33 16.71 4.41
N PRO A 575 33.58 16.33 4.70
CA PRO A 575 33.91 15.53 5.88
C PRO A 575 33.77 16.29 7.21
N ASN A 576 33.49 17.59 7.20
CA ASN A 576 33.69 18.48 8.35
C ASN A 576 32.45 18.72 9.24
N ASN A 577 31.68 17.69 9.55
CA ASN A 577 30.72 17.77 10.66
C ASN A 577 31.21 16.91 11.82
N LYS A 578 32.01 17.51 12.71
CA LYS A 578 32.26 16.98 14.06
C LYS A 578 30.90 16.65 14.70
N LEU A 579 30.67 15.36 15.00
CA LEU A 579 29.49 14.93 15.74
C LEU A 579 29.55 15.55 17.14
N SER A 580 28.63 16.46 17.43
CA SER A 580 28.31 16.85 18.81
C SER A 580 27.79 15.64 19.60
N SER A 581 28.08 15.64 20.90
CA SER A 581 27.85 14.64 21.95
C SER A 581 26.52 13.84 21.90
N PRO A 582 26.48 12.65 22.54
CA PRO A 582 25.34 11.74 22.43
C PRO A 582 24.08 12.35 23.07
N PRO A 583 22.93 12.35 22.36
CA PRO A 583 21.70 12.86 22.93
C PRO A 583 21.15 11.90 24.00
N THR A 584 20.80 12.45 25.16
CA THR A 584 19.95 11.80 26.15
C THR A 584 18.58 11.46 25.54
N TYR A 585 18.19 10.18 25.61
CA TYR A 585 16.97 9.66 25.01
C TYR A 585 15.70 10.11 25.76
N PRO A 586 14.70 10.72 25.10
CA PRO A 586 13.35 10.79 25.65
C PRO A 586 12.63 9.44 25.46
N ARG A 587 11.85 9.06 26.48
CA ARG A 587 11.09 7.81 26.58
C ARG A 587 9.82 7.86 25.70
N GLU A 588 9.59 6.77 24.98
CA GLU A 588 8.43 6.35 24.17
C GLU A 588 8.04 7.12 22.88
N GLU A 589 8.45 6.56 21.73
CA GLU A 589 7.89 6.87 20.40
C GLU A 589 7.43 5.60 19.65
N ARG A 590 6.20 5.14 19.93
CA ARG A 590 5.58 4.01 19.20
C ARG A 590 5.11 4.34 17.78
N TRP A 591 5.14 5.60 17.35
CA TRP A 591 4.56 6.04 16.06
C TRP A 591 5.55 6.20 14.91
N ARG A 592 6.87 6.20 15.15
CA ARG A 592 7.86 6.37 14.08
C ARG A 592 8.03 5.12 13.21
N GLY A 593 7.91 3.91 13.80
CA GLY A 593 8.02 2.63 13.09
C GLY A 593 6.97 2.42 11.98
N PHE A 594 5.75 2.92 12.20
CA PHE A 594 4.64 2.78 11.24
C PHE A 594 4.85 3.61 9.97
N LEU A 595 5.49 4.78 10.07
CA LEU A 595 5.77 5.69 8.94
C LEU A 595 6.89 5.16 8.03
N ILE A 596 7.89 4.50 8.59
CA ILE A 596 8.99 3.90 7.80
C ILE A 596 8.53 2.59 7.15
N GLY A 597 7.74 1.79 7.88
CA GLY A 597 7.07 0.62 7.31
C GLY A 597 6.13 1.00 6.17
N SER A 598 5.41 2.12 6.30
CA SER A 598 4.56 2.63 5.22
C SER A 598 5.34 3.30 4.09
N LEU A 599 6.49 3.95 4.32
CA LEU A 599 7.36 4.50 3.25
C LEU A 599 8.15 3.42 2.47
N LEU A 600 8.49 2.30 3.10
CA LEU A 600 9.16 1.16 2.47
C LEU A 600 8.17 0.16 1.83
N ALA A 601 6.93 0.07 2.34
CA ALA A 601 5.83 -0.62 1.67
C ALA A 601 5.08 0.25 0.64
N PHE A 602 5.34 1.58 0.62
CA PHE A 602 4.68 2.58 -0.22
C PHE A 602 4.76 2.35 -1.73
N PRO A 603 5.87 1.82 -2.28
CA PRO A 603 5.94 1.58 -3.72
C PRO A 603 5.05 0.39 -4.14
N THR A 604 4.82 -0.56 -3.23
CA THR A 604 4.09 -1.83 -3.49
C THR A 604 2.66 -1.83 -2.97
N ALA A 605 2.28 -0.82 -2.21
CA ALA A 605 0.96 -0.73 -1.63
C ALA A 605 0.26 0.48 -2.23
N PHE A 606 -0.70 0.21 -3.10
CA PHE A 606 -1.80 1.09 -3.49
C PHE A 606 -1.53 2.16 -4.57
N PRO A 607 -1.87 1.87 -5.84
CA PRO A 607 -2.32 2.87 -6.81
C PRO A 607 -3.52 3.75 -6.35
N LEU A 608 -4.01 3.58 -5.11
CA LEU A 608 -5.22 4.19 -4.53
C LEU A 608 -4.97 5.05 -3.24
N THR A 609 -3.80 5.01 -2.59
CA THR A 609 -3.59 5.76 -1.30
C THR A 609 -3.21 7.22 -1.50
N ILE A 610 -2.60 7.58 -2.62
CA ILE A 610 -2.13 8.96 -2.85
C ILE A 610 -3.29 9.89 -3.24
N GLU A 611 -4.29 9.41 -3.99
CA GLU A 611 -5.52 10.16 -4.25
C GLU A 611 -6.28 10.47 -2.94
N ILE A 612 -6.29 9.53 -1.99
CA ILE A 612 -6.93 9.69 -0.68
C ILE A 612 -6.11 10.60 0.26
N SER A 613 -4.78 10.65 0.18
CA SER A 613 -3.96 11.53 1.05
C SER A 613 -4.01 13.02 0.70
N ALA A 614 -4.12 13.36 -0.59
CA ALA A 614 -4.26 14.74 -1.08
C ALA A 614 -5.68 15.28 -0.84
N ILE A 615 -6.70 14.43 -0.98
CA ILE A 615 -8.09 14.75 -0.61
C ILE A 615 -8.23 14.91 0.92
N MET A 616 -7.63 14.02 1.72
CA MET A 616 -7.69 14.08 3.19
C MET A 616 -6.92 15.26 3.80
N SER A 617 -5.79 15.69 3.22
CA SER A 617 -5.01 16.85 3.71
C SER A 617 -5.68 18.19 3.35
N ALA A 618 -6.30 18.28 2.18
CA ALA A 618 -7.09 19.44 1.77
C ALA A 618 -8.41 19.54 2.58
N MET A 619 -9.07 18.41 2.87
CA MET A 619 -10.28 18.39 3.71
C MET A 619 -9.98 18.73 5.18
N THR A 620 -8.85 18.27 5.73
CA THR A 620 -8.50 18.55 7.14
C THR A 620 -8.17 20.04 7.39
N LEU A 621 -7.44 20.72 6.49
CA LEU A 621 -7.20 22.17 6.61
C LEU A 621 -8.49 22.99 6.37
N TYR A 622 -9.38 22.53 5.49
CA TYR A 622 -10.70 23.12 5.29
C TYR A 622 -11.58 23.03 6.55
N PHE A 623 -11.65 21.84 7.18
CA PHE A 623 -12.38 21.66 8.44
C PHE A 623 -11.79 22.46 9.60
N GLU A 624 -10.46 22.63 9.66
CA GLU A 624 -9.83 23.44 10.72
C GLU A 624 -10.13 24.94 10.59
N ARG A 625 -10.29 25.49 9.39
CA ARG A 625 -10.72 26.89 9.21
C ARG A 625 -12.18 27.10 9.54
N GLN A 626 -13.05 26.19 9.11
CA GLN A 626 -14.48 26.25 9.41
C GLN A 626 -14.73 26.15 10.92
N LYS A 627 -13.97 25.29 11.62
CA LYS A 627 -13.99 25.20 13.08
C LYS A 627 -13.54 26.50 13.76
N ARG A 628 -12.46 27.15 13.31
CA ARG A 628 -12.03 28.44 13.88
C ARG A 628 -13.03 29.56 13.67
N SER A 629 -13.67 29.62 12.51
CA SER A 629 -14.71 30.62 12.22
C SER A 629 -15.93 30.41 13.10
N LEU A 630 -16.43 29.16 13.17
CA LEU A 630 -17.57 28.78 14.01
C LEU A 630 -17.30 29.08 15.48
N ALA A 631 -16.09 28.78 15.96
CA ALA A 631 -15.68 29.05 17.33
C ALA A 631 -15.80 30.55 17.67
N ARG A 632 -15.31 31.42 16.78
CA ARG A 632 -15.39 32.88 16.99
C ARG A 632 -16.84 33.37 17.03
N THR A 633 -17.68 32.93 16.09
CA THR A 633 -19.10 33.28 16.06
C THR A 633 -19.80 32.85 17.36
N GLN A 634 -19.50 31.66 17.88
CA GLN A 634 -20.05 31.17 19.15
C GLN A 634 -19.60 32.01 20.34
N VAL A 635 -18.31 32.39 20.39
CA VAL A 635 -17.81 33.25 21.48
C VAL A 635 -18.51 34.61 21.48
N CYS A 636 -18.78 35.20 20.31
CA CYS A 636 -19.51 36.48 20.25
C CYS A 636 -20.96 36.36 20.73
N LYS A 637 -21.65 35.29 20.32
CA LYS A 637 -23.02 35.00 20.79
C LYS A 637 -23.07 34.81 22.31
N LEU A 638 -22.06 34.16 22.88
CA LEU A 638 -21.96 33.98 24.33
C LEU A 638 -21.72 35.30 25.07
N GLN A 639 -20.86 36.17 24.54
CA GLN A 639 -20.65 37.50 25.13
C GLN A 639 -21.93 38.36 25.07
N TYR A 640 -22.66 38.33 23.96
CA TYR A 640 -23.94 39.01 23.86
C TYR A 640 -24.97 38.45 24.85
N ALA A 641 -25.07 37.13 24.98
CA ALA A 641 -25.94 36.47 25.95
C ALA A 641 -25.61 36.84 27.40
N LEU A 642 -24.32 37.01 27.72
CA LEU A 642 -23.90 37.50 29.04
C LEU A 642 -24.40 38.92 29.28
N LYS A 643 -24.37 39.81 28.28
CA LYS A 643 -24.92 41.17 28.39
C LYS A 643 -26.43 41.14 28.61
N LEU A 644 -27.16 40.32 27.84
CA LEU A 644 -28.61 40.13 28.04
C LEU A 644 -28.94 39.60 29.44
N PHE A 645 -28.16 38.65 29.96
CA PHE A 645 -28.36 38.14 31.31
C PHE A 645 -28.18 39.23 32.37
N ARG A 646 -27.14 40.07 32.22
CA ARG A 646 -26.93 41.21 33.12
C ARG A 646 -28.08 42.21 33.04
N LEU A 647 -28.61 42.48 31.85
CA LEU A 647 -29.77 43.36 31.69
C LEU A 647 -31.00 42.81 32.42
N ARG A 648 -31.19 41.48 32.48
CA ARG A 648 -32.33 40.86 33.17
C ARG A 648 -32.17 40.73 34.68
N THR A 649 -30.96 40.45 35.14
CA THR A 649 -30.72 40.05 36.54
C THR A 649 -29.92 41.09 37.33
N GLY A 650 -29.46 42.16 36.66
CA GLY A 650 -28.60 43.19 37.24
C GLY A 650 -27.13 42.80 37.41
N ARG A 651 -26.74 41.53 37.22
CA ARG A 651 -25.35 41.05 37.43
C ARG A 651 -24.88 40.06 36.36
N PHE A 652 -23.56 39.91 36.22
CA PHE A 652 -22.98 38.78 35.49
C PHE A 652 -22.88 37.53 36.38
N PRO A 653 -22.82 36.31 35.80
CA PRO A 653 -22.58 35.09 36.56
C PRO A 653 -21.22 35.10 37.29
N SER A 654 -21.15 34.50 38.47
CA SER A 654 -19.90 34.32 39.21
C SER A 654 -19.00 33.25 38.55
N GLN A 655 -17.75 33.14 39.00
CA GLN A 655 -16.81 32.16 38.45
C GLN A 655 -17.26 30.70 38.70
N LYS A 656 -17.93 30.44 39.84
CA LYS A 656 -18.46 29.11 40.19
C LYS A 656 -19.71 28.76 39.37
N GLU A 657 -20.58 29.74 39.12
CA GLU A 657 -21.79 29.57 38.31
C GLU A 657 -21.46 29.44 36.80
N GLY A 658 -20.55 30.27 36.30
CA GLY A 658 -20.02 30.22 34.93
C GLY A 658 -21.09 30.31 33.83
N LEU A 659 -20.77 29.76 32.65
CA LEU A 659 -21.69 29.76 31.50
C LEU A 659 -22.88 28.79 31.65
N GLN A 660 -22.91 27.95 32.69
CA GLN A 660 -24.00 27.00 32.93
C GLN A 660 -25.28 27.70 33.39
N LEU A 661 -25.14 28.83 34.10
CA LEU A 661 -26.30 29.59 34.54
C LEU A 661 -27.08 30.21 33.37
N LEU A 662 -26.39 30.60 32.28
CA LEU A 662 -27.06 31.08 31.07
C LEU A 662 -27.92 30.00 30.40
N LEU A 663 -27.60 28.72 30.64
CA LEU A 663 -28.34 27.58 30.11
C LEU A 663 -29.59 27.31 30.94
N SER A 664 -29.52 27.36 32.28
CA SER A 664 -30.70 27.14 33.13
C SER A 664 -31.76 28.24 32.97
N TYR A 665 -31.35 29.47 32.67
CA TYR A 665 -32.24 30.59 32.36
C TYR A 665 -32.75 30.61 30.92
N GLY A 666 -32.39 29.61 30.10
CA GLY A 666 -32.87 29.48 28.71
C GLY A 666 -32.36 30.56 27.74
N ILE A 667 -31.32 31.32 28.10
CA ILE A 667 -30.80 32.42 27.26
C ILE A 667 -29.90 31.89 26.14
N ILE A 668 -29.18 30.80 26.39
CA ILE A 668 -28.40 30.09 25.38
C ILE A 668 -28.81 28.63 25.32
N ARG A 669 -28.64 27.98 24.16
CA ARG A 669 -28.83 26.54 24.01
C ARG A 669 -27.60 25.77 24.49
N ALA A 670 -27.78 24.55 24.99
CA ALA A 670 -26.70 23.70 25.53
C ALA A 670 -25.54 23.49 24.53
N SER A 671 -25.83 23.49 23.23
CA SER A 671 -24.85 23.34 22.14
C SER A 671 -23.83 24.48 22.03
N LEU A 672 -24.06 25.62 22.68
CA LEU A 672 -23.14 26.77 22.69
C LEU A 672 -22.10 26.70 23.82
N VAL A 673 -22.18 25.73 24.73
CA VAL A 673 -21.26 25.64 25.89
C VAL A 673 -19.91 25.00 25.53
N ARG A 674 -19.80 24.39 24.34
CA ARG A 674 -18.57 23.74 23.84
C ARG A 674 -18.11 24.31 22.49
N ASP A 675 -16.79 24.40 22.31
CA ASP A 675 -16.15 24.87 21.10
C ASP A 675 -16.10 23.79 19.98
N PRO A 676 -15.69 24.15 18.75
CA PRO A 676 -15.61 23.22 17.61
C PRO A 676 -14.52 22.13 17.71
N TRP A 677 -13.76 22.10 18.81
CA TRP A 677 -12.89 21.00 19.20
C TRP A 677 -13.42 20.25 20.44
N HIS A 678 -14.71 20.43 20.76
CA HIS A 678 -15.48 19.80 21.84
C HIS A 678 -14.98 20.10 23.25
N ARG A 679 -14.31 21.22 23.44
CA ARG A 679 -13.85 21.69 24.75
C ARG A 679 -14.81 22.74 25.28
N HIS A 680 -14.98 22.82 26.60
CA HIS A 680 -15.76 23.90 27.19
C HIS A 680 -15.10 25.25 26.90
N PHE A 681 -15.91 26.23 26.52
CA PHE A 681 -15.45 27.61 26.46
C PHE A 681 -15.01 28.05 27.85
N VAL A 682 -13.91 28.79 27.91
CA VAL A 682 -13.37 29.28 29.17
C VAL A 682 -14.02 30.62 29.46
N TYR A 683 -14.66 30.70 30.62
CA TYR A 683 -15.22 31.93 31.19
C TYR A 683 -14.34 32.44 32.32
N ILE A 684 -14.13 33.74 32.33
CA ILE A 684 -13.45 34.46 33.39
C ILE A 684 -14.37 35.60 33.83
N ALA A 685 -14.84 35.52 35.07
CA ALA A 685 -15.64 36.53 35.73
C ALA A 685 -14.90 37.87 35.81
N PRO A 686 -15.61 39.00 35.91
CA PRO A 686 -14.99 40.31 36.04
C PRO A 686 -14.25 40.46 37.38
N ASN A 687 -13.03 40.99 37.34
CA ASN A 687 -12.20 41.20 38.54
C ASN A 687 -12.54 42.51 39.29
N LYS A 688 -13.24 43.45 38.66
CA LYS A 688 -13.65 44.74 39.26
C LYS A 688 -15.11 45.03 38.94
N LYS A 689 -15.84 45.68 39.87
CA LYS A 689 -17.24 46.09 39.69
C LYS A 689 -17.33 47.02 38.46
N GLY A 690 -18.23 46.69 37.53
CA GLY A 690 -18.39 47.40 36.25
C GLY A 690 -17.61 46.82 35.06
N SER A 691 -16.63 45.92 35.25
CA SER A 691 -15.89 45.31 34.13
C SER A 691 -16.67 44.18 33.44
N GLU A 692 -16.44 43.98 32.13
CA GLU A 692 -17.09 42.90 31.35
C GLU A 692 -16.37 41.54 31.53
N PRO A 693 -17.12 40.43 31.57
CA PRO A 693 -16.55 39.09 31.63
C PRO A 693 -15.86 38.69 30.32
N LYS A 694 -14.90 37.76 30.40
CA LYS A 694 -14.18 37.23 29.24
C LYS A 694 -14.61 35.81 28.92
N VAL A 695 -14.85 35.54 27.64
CA VAL A 695 -15.15 34.19 27.11
C VAL A 695 -14.24 33.88 25.93
N PHE A 696 -13.69 32.66 25.86
CA PHE A 696 -12.85 32.22 24.73
C PHE A 696 -12.77 30.70 24.57
N SER A 697 -12.41 30.23 23.37
CA SER A 697 -12.04 28.83 23.10
C SER A 697 -10.53 28.65 23.19
N ARG A 698 -10.05 27.48 23.65
CA ARG A 698 -8.61 27.13 23.68
C ARG A 698 -8.05 26.73 22.31
N GLY A 699 -8.87 26.75 21.27
CA GLY A 699 -8.47 26.42 19.91
C GLY A 699 -8.07 24.94 19.75
N PRO A 700 -7.41 24.59 18.62
CA PRO A 700 -7.07 23.20 18.29
C PRO A 700 -6.04 22.60 19.28
N THR A 701 -5.14 23.40 19.83
CA THR A 701 -4.07 22.95 20.71
C THR A 701 -4.58 22.59 22.12
N GLY A 702 -5.57 23.33 22.63
CA GLY A 702 -6.18 23.05 23.94
C GLY A 702 -5.32 23.43 25.13
N ALA A 703 -4.27 24.21 24.90
CA ALA A 703 -3.32 24.60 25.93
C ALA A 703 -4.04 25.36 27.07
N LYS A 704 -3.72 25.03 28.33
CA LYS A 704 -4.37 25.65 29.50
C LYS A 704 -4.08 27.15 29.57
N ASN A 705 -2.90 27.56 29.13
CA ASN A 705 -2.47 28.96 28.99
C ASN A 705 -2.81 29.56 27.61
N ALA A 706 -3.79 29.02 26.87
CA ALA A 706 -4.16 29.52 25.53
C ALA A 706 -4.45 31.02 25.49
N LEU A 707 -5.03 31.60 26.55
CA LEU A 707 -5.29 33.04 26.63
C LEU A 707 -4.00 33.85 26.76
N GLN A 708 -3.12 33.45 27.68
CA GLN A 708 -1.82 34.09 27.91
C GLN A 708 -0.89 33.92 26.71
N THR A 709 -0.94 32.77 26.05
CA THR A 709 -0.18 32.46 24.83
C THR A 709 -0.84 33.00 23.55
N GLY A 710 -1.98 33.69 23.65
CA GLY A 710 -2.72 34.25 22.51
C GLY A 710 -3.28 33.23 21.52
N GLN A 711 -3.22 31.92 21.81
CA GLN A 711 -3.80 30.85 21.00
C GLN A 711 -5.31 30.71 21.17
N ALA A 712 -5.86 31.41 22.16
CA ALA A 712 -7.28 31.47 22.42
C ALA A 712 -8.05 32.14 21.28
N ILE A 713 -9.22 31.60 20.96
CA ILE A 713 -10.17 32.21 20.03
C ILE A 713 -11.17 33.00 20.86
N THR A 714 -11.03 34.32 20.84
CA THR A 714 -11.96 35.27 21.46
C THR A 714 -12.94 35.80 20.42
N CYS A 715 -14.07 36.32 20.89
CA CYS A 715 -14.88 37.23 20.09
C CYS A 715 -14.08 38.52 19.96
N LYS A 716 -13.93 38.97 18.73
CA LYS A 716 -13.44 40.31 18.49
C LYS A 716 -14.67 41.17 18.22
N PRO A 717 -14.74 42.40 18.76
CA PRO A 717 -15.66 43.38 18.24
C PRO A 717 -15.36 43.52 16.73
N GLU A 718 -16.40 43.44 15.90
CA GLU A 718 -16.30 43.77 14.47
C GLU A 718 -16.01 45.25 14.27
#